data_AF-A0A953FID5-F1
#
_entry.id   AF-A0A953FID5-F1
#
_cell.length_a   1.000
_cell.length_b   1.000
_cell.length_c   1.000
_cell.angle_alpha   90.00
_cell.angle_beta   90.00
_cell.angle_gamma   90.00
#
_symmetry.space_group_name_H-M   'P 1'
#
loop_
_entity.id
_entity.type
_entity.pdbx_description
1 polymer ?
#
loop_
_entity_poly.entity_id
_entity_poly.type
_entity_poly.pdbx_seq_one_letter_code
_entity_poly.pdbx_strand_id
1 'polypeptide(L)'
;MKPIARLLFLALCWWSVPVSHAQTDTATVPHSDNGWYLSPHDTIRVLVLFCEIEYDQNPGKNPANDAAEHWPKGQLPKWKDDLFDPMPKSAPTAMVTRYYHDVSLGNYIVLGDYLDVMLTLPESEYPEVKSAHSIGKAAVKEANKLGQLRTKHGLRIEDFDLWKDEGRPGMPKEHGPDDPHRYDHVMVIARNSGLTHGQGSTDAGSPGPLFGYESDTQSRFGGMNALPFEILKHEYNHLLLGGNNFHSGGGNAAQFDSYTLCMQGGWSLMGAASSSLLTCTAWDRDRLGWKARNTPFRINARSSSGAYVNGDLAPLVGDTGTFVLHDFVTSGDALRIRMPFIPDGEHRQWLWIENHQTFSRNGSPTDRFHWESPLNSCTSPAQPGLYLMMQIEREEQVGKDIYGGYADYLHPLTACGHYDIQLTDDTVPACPFGGVTRAYRAEKRWMNPLSGNCEQELPVYDRNGDGRVERGEHFVPSSGYGPDGRLVIDATFFGAARHAWTASGNRVLNIGSNPASANMLTLGCSGKKERNKGLSPDNRTVYLNGMRIDLLEQRADGAIALRISTGDTRLTTDVRWCADSIVLPPLRGQGGHSLSVAAGARLSIDRSRTATRMEQQAADGSFPWFAPPTRFTIAPGADLLVEKGASLRLERGSALHVLPGARLEVEKGARLDVDSSSAIILHGDGRLVVGNRALKKLRKKKRLLSVQ
;
A
#
# COMPACT_ATOMS: atom_id res chain seq x y z
N MET A 1 65.01 47.49 -21.72
CA MET A 1 65.85 47.08 -20.56
C MET A 1 65.18 45.88 -19.91
N LYS A 2 65.96 44.83 -19.64
CA LYS A 2 65.52 43.50 -19.18
C LYS A 2 64.72 43.55 -17.87
N PRO A 3 63.76 42.62 -17.65
CA PRO A 3 63.48 42.09 -16.33
C PRO A 3 63.86 40.61 -16.24
N ILE A 4 64.55 40.24 -15.17
CA ILE A 4 65.00 38.87 -14.87
C ILE A 4 64.24 38.36 -13.62
N ALA A 5 63.54 37.24 -13.85
CA ALA A 5 63.28 36.08 -13.00
C ALA A 5 62.81 36.25 -11.55
N ARG A 6 61.65 35.62 -11.26
CA ARG A 6 61.52 34.59 -10.21
C ARG A 6 60.40 33.60 -10.58
N LEU A 7 60.73 32.32 -10.46
CA LEU A 7 59.92 31.13 -10.80
C LEU A 7 58.54 31.14 -10.12
N LEU A 8 57.50 30.86 -10.90
CA LEU A 8 56.19 30.41 -10.44
C LEU A 8 56.07 28.92 -10.81
N PHE A 9 55.98 28.06 -9.79
CA PHE A 9 55.66 26.65 -9.95
C PHE A 9 54.18 26.53 -10.33
N LEU A 10 53.91 26.07 -11.56
CA LEU A 10 52.60 25.54 -11.95
C LEU A 10 52.43 24.16 -11.30
N ALA A 11 51.48 24.05 -10.36
CA ALA A 11 50.88 22.78 -9.99
C ALA A 11 49.51 22.69 -10.67
N LEU A 12 49.44 21.94 -11.78
CA LEU A 12 48.18 21.49 -12.37
C LEU A 12 47.55 20.47 -11.41
N CYS A 13 46.58 20.90 -10.61
CA CYS A 13 45.63 19.98 -9.99
C CYS A 13 44.51 19.68 -11.00
N TRP A 14 44.64 18.57 -11.72
CA TRP A 14 43.51 17.94 -12.39
C TRP A 14 42.50 17.52 -11.33
N TRP A 15 41.35 18.19 -11.28
CA TRP A 15 40.16 17.65 -10.63
C TRP A 15 39.60 16.57 -11.53
N SER A 16 39.79 15.32 -11.11
CA SER A 16 39.08 14.17 -11.66
C SER A 16 37.58 14.38 -11.47
N VAL A 17 36.89 14.53 -12.60
CA VAL A 17 35.44 14.37 -12.71
C VAL A 17 35.07 13.01 -12.10
N PRO A 18 34.07 12.91 -11.21
CA PRO A 18 33.60 11.62 -10.75
C PRO A 18 33.03 10.88 -11.97
N VAL A 19 33.80 9.91 -12.44
CA VAL A 19 33.37 8.91 -13.41
C VAL A 19 32.14 8.24 -12.80
N SER A 20 31.07 8.19 -13.59
CA SER A 20 29.89 7.37 -13.35
C SER A 20 30.30 6.04 -12.74
N HIS A 21 29.82 5.74 -11.53
CA HIS A 21 29.98 4.41 -10.98
C HIS A 21 29.27 3.45 -11.94
N ALA A 22 30.06 2.61 -12.61
CA ALA A 22 29.55 1.45 -13.31
C ALA A 22 28.64 0.69 -12.34
N GLN A 23 27.46 0.32 -12.84
CA GLN A 23 26.53 -0.59 -12.20
C GLN A 23 27.34 -1.75 -11.61
N THR A 24 27.33 -1.91 -10.28
CA THR A 24 27.95 -3.07 -9.62
C THR A 24 27.45 -4.32 -10.33
N ASP A 25 28.38 -5.17 -10.76
CA ASP A 25 28.11 -6.41 -11.49
C ASP A 25 27.08 -7.28 -10.74
N THR A 26 25.80 -7.13 -11.11
CA THR A 26 24.65 -7.83 -10.51
C THR A 26 24.49 -9.24 -11.07
N ALA A 27 25.43 -9.72 -11.90
CA ALA A 27 25.29 -11.01 -12.60
C ALA A 27 25.22 -12.24 -11.65
N THR A 28 25.51 -12.07 -10.35
CA THR A 28 25.52 -13.17 -9.38
C THR A 28 24.66 -12.94 -8.13
N VAL A 29 24.03 -11.77 -7.97
CA VAL A 29 23.21 -11.44 -6.81
C VAL A 29 21.80 -11.05 -7.27
N PRO A 30 20.73 -11.67 -6.73
CA PRO A 30 19.38 -11.32 -7.13
C PRO A 30 19.08 -9.84 -6.90
N HIS A 31 18.40 -9.24 -7.88
CA HIS A 31 17.90 -7.87 -7.90
C HIS A 31 16.43 -7.87 -8.32
N SER A 32 15.59 -7.11 -7.63
CA SER A 32 14.14 -7.11 -7.86
C SER A 32 13.73 -6.62 -9.24
N ASP A 33 14.45 -5.63 -9.79
CA ASP A 33 14.27 -5.12 -11.15
C ASP A 33 14.38 -6.19 -12.24
N ASN A 34 14.98 -7.35 -11.97
CA ASN A 34 15.03 -8.47 -12.92
C ASN A 34 13.79 -9.38 -12.86
N GLY A 35 12.78 -9.01 -12.08
CA GLY A 35 11.53 -9.75 -11.88
C GLY A 35 11.72 -11.11 -11.23
N TRP A 36 10.63 -11.84 -11.03
CA TRP A 36 10.64 -13.15 -10.42
C TRP A 36 10.92 -14.24 -11.46
N TYR A 37 9.86 -14.76 -12.09
CA TYR A 37 9.96 -15.74 -13.18
C TYR A 37 10.03 -15.05 -14.54
N LEU A 38 9.21 -14.01 -14.73
CA LEU A 38 9.20 -13.24 -15.98
C LEU A 38 10.08 -11.99 -15.87
N SER A 39 10.64 -11.57 -17.00
CA SER A 39 11.23 -10.24 -17.14
C SER A 39 10.12 -9.19 -16.97
N PRO A 40 10.31 -8.15 -16.13
CA PRO A 40 9.40 -7.03 -16.04
C PRO A 40 9.77 -5.92 -17.03
N HIS A 41 10.64 -6.19 -18.02
CA HIS A 41 11.11 -5.22 -19.00
C HIS A 41 10.92 -5.73 -20.42
N ASP A 42 10.87 -4.80 -21.36
CA ASP A 42 10.65 -5.02 -22.79
C ASP A 42 9.33 -5.79 -23.04
N THR A 43 9.31 -6.66 -24.05
CA THR A 43 8.09 -7.25 -24.58
C THR A 43 8.00 -8.72 -24.22
N ILE A 44 6.81 -9.15 -23.80
CA ILE A 44 6.43 -10.56 -23.73
C ILE A 44 5.15 -10.77 -24.55
N ARG A 45 4.99 -11.94 -25.15
CA ARG A 45 3.77 -12.28 -25.88
C ARG A 45 3.11 -13.53 -25.30
N VAL A 46 1.85 -13.39 -24.91
CA VAL A 46 1.04 -14.46 -24.32
C VAL A 46 0.26 -15.21 -25.39
N LEU A 47 0.35 -16.54 -25.41
CA LEU A 47 -0.60 -17.37 -26.16
C LEU A 47 -1.81 -17.70 -25.29
N VAL A 48 -3.00 -17.31 -25.76
CA VAL A 48 -4.26 -17.51 -25.03
C VAL A 48 -5.06 -18.70 -25.60
N LEU A 49 -5.46 -19.61 -24.72
CA LEU A 49 -6.37 -20.71 -25.00
C LEU A 49 -7.73 -20.42 -24.35
N PHE A 50 -8.77 -20.27 -25.16
CA PHE A 50 -10.14 -20.21 -24.66
C PHE A 50 -10.73 -21.62 -24.64
N CYS A 51 -11.32 -22.01 -23.50
CA CYS A 51 -11.96 -23.30 -23.38
C CYS A 51 -13.32 -23.25 -22.69
N GLU A 52 -14.14 -24.27 -22.95
CA GLU A 52 -15.35 -24.57 -22.18
C GLU A 52 -15.35 -26.05 -21.77
N ILE A 53 -15.91 -26.33 -20.60
CA ILE A 53 -16.13 -27.70 -20.15
C ILE A 53 -17.52 -28.12 -20.62
N GLU A 54 -17.57 -29.20 -21.39
CA GLU A 54 -18.82 -29.90 -21.68
C GLU A 54 -19.09 -30.88 -20.54
N TYR A 55 -19.96 -30.47 -19.62
CA TYR A 55 -20.40 -31.29 -18.47
C TYR A 55 -21.36 -32.41 -18.90
N ASP A 56 -20.90 -33.29 -19.79
CA ASP A 56 -21.67 -34.41 -20.35
C ASP A 56 -21.98 -35.51 -19.32
N GLN A 57 -21.15 -35.66 -18.29
CA GLN A 57 -21.40 -36.59 -17.19
C GLN A 57 -22.21 -35.97 -16.05
N ASN A 58 -21.96 -34.69 -15.71
CA ASN A 58 -22.62 -34.00 -14.60
C ASN A 58 -23.17 -32.62 -15.01
N PRO A 59 -24.24 -32.55 -15.84
CA PRO A 59 -24.74 -31.27 -16.37
C PRO A 59 -25.10 -30.23 -15.30
N GLY A 60 -25.59 -30.68 -14.14
CA GLY A 60 -25.95 -29.81 -13.01
C GLY A 60 -24.75 -29.14 -12.31
N LYS A 61 -23.51 -29.49 -12.68
CA LYS A 61 -22.29 -28.83 -12.18
C LYS A 61 -21.83 -27.68 -13.05
N ASN A 62 -22.47 -27.42 -14.20
CA ASN A 62 -22.14 -26.27 -15.05
C ASN A 62 -22.42 -24.96 -14.28
N PRO A 63 -21.38 -24.19 -13.92
CA PRO A 63 -21.57 -22.99 -13.11
C PRO A 63 -21.91 -21.75 -13.95
N ALA A 64 -21.81 -21.82 -15.28
CA ALA A 64 -22.05 -20.69 -16.15
C ALA A 64 -23.52 -20.56 -16.59
N ASN A 65 -23.94 -19.32 -16.82
CA ASN A 65 -25.19 -19.03 -17.50
C ASN A 65 -25.03 -19.26 -19.02
N ASP A 66 -25.69 -20.27 -19.56
CA ASP A 66 -25.63 -20.58 -21.00
C ASP A 66 -26.29 -19.51 -21.89
N ALA A 67 -27.08 -18.61 -21.32
CA ALA A 67 -27.65 -17.44 -22.01
C ALA A 67 -26.79 -16.16 -21.87
N ALA A 68 -25.57 -16.25 -21.33
CA ALA A 68 -24.67 -15.12 -21.18
C ALA A 68 -24.29 -14.48 -22.53
N GLU A 69 -24.61 -13.21 -22.71
CA GLU A 69 -24.38 -12.52 -23.97
C GLU A 69 -22.89 -12.29 -24.27
N HIS A 70 -22.08 -12.01 -23.24
CA HIS A 70 -20.65 -11.71 -23.39
C HIS A 70 -19.81 -12.93 -23.77
N TRP A 71 -20.26 -14.13 -23.43
CA TRP A 71 -19.59 -15.38 -23.77
C TRP A 71 -20.59 -16.52 -24.05
N PRO A 72 -21.15 -16.57 -25.28
CA PRO A 72 -22.07 -17.61 -25.70
C PRO A 72 -21.42 -19.00 -25.65
N LYS A 73 -22.22 -20.03 -25.32
CA LYS A 73 -21.78 -21.43 -25.33
C LYS A 73 -21.26 -21.85 -26.71
N GLY A 74 -20.17 -22.61 -26.74
CA GLY A 74 -19.54 -23.10 -27.98
C GLY A 74 -18.84 -22.03 -28.82
N GLN A 75 -18.72 -20.80 -28.33
CA GLN A 75 -18.16 -19.68 -29.08
C GLN A 75 -17.08 -18.96 -28.25
N LEU A 76 -16.09 -18.39 -28.94
CA LEU A 76 -15.11 -17.50 -28.31
C LEU A 76 -15.81 -16.30 -27.65
N PRO A 77 -15.26 -15.75 -26.56
CA PRO A 77 -15.87 -14.60 -25.88
C PRO A 77 -15.91 -13.39 -26.81
N LYS A 78 -16.97 -12.57 -26.68
CA LYS A 78 -17.12 -11.38 -27.52
C LYS A 78 -15.97 -10.38 -27.33
N TRP A 79 -15.43 -10.30 -26.12
CA TRP A 79 -14.35 -9.39 -25.70
C TRP A 79 -12.93 -9.94 -25.95
N LYS A 80 -12.76 -11.11 -26.59
CA LYS A 80 -11.43 -11.72 -26.82
C LYS A 80 -10.40 -10.77 -27.44
N ASP A 81 -10.85 -9.90 -28.34
CA ASP A 81 -10.01 -8.93 -29.06
C ASP A 81 -9.67 -7.69 -28.20
N ASP A 82 -10.37 -7.51 -27.07
CA ASP A 82 -10.12 -6.44 -26.10
C ASP A 82 -9.11 -6.85 -25.02
N LEU A 83 -8.65 -8.12 -25.02
CA LEU A 83 -7.77 -8.64 -23.98
C LEU A 83 -6.31 -8.19 -24.16
N PHE A 84 -5.72 -8.48 -25.32
CA PHE A 84 -4.35 -8.11 -25.69
C PHE A 84 -4.29 -7.49 -27.08
N ASP A 85 -3.36 -6.55 -27.27
CA ASP A 85 -2.96 -6.15 -28.61
C ASP A 85 -1.98 -7.22 -29.16
N PRO A 86 -2.14 -7.69 -30.41
CA PRO A 86 -1.25 -8.72 -30.98
C PRO A 86 0.14 -8.18 -31.36
N MET A 87 0.20 -6.88 -31.65
CA MET A 87 1.40 -6.18 -32.10
C MET A 87 1.57 -4.87 -31.31
N PRO A 88 2.81 -4.38 -31.14
CA PRO A 88 3.07 -3.10 -30.47
C PRO A 88 2.31 -1.95 -31.13
N LYS A 89 1.74 -1.07 -30.31
CA LYS A 89 1.09 0.17 -30.71
C LYS A 89 1.68 1.32 -29.91
N SER A 90 1.77 2.50 -30.53
CA SER A 90 2.15 3.73 -29.82
C SER A 90 1.11 4.14 -28.76
N ALA A 91 -0.15 3.76 -28.97
CA ALA A 91 -1.24 3.86 -28.01
C ALA A 91 -1.94 2.50 -27.93
N PRO A 92 -1.57 1.66 -26.96
CA PRO A 92 -2.24 0.37 -26.75
C PRO A 92 -3.74 0.55 -26.49
N THR A 93 -4.53 -0.37 -27.02
CA THR A 93 -6.00 -0.31 -26.98
C THR A 93 -6.61 -1.44 -26.19
N ALA A 94 -5.98 -2.61 -26.16
CA ALA A 94 -6.47 -3.75 -25.41
C ALA A 94 -6.18 -3.57 -23.91
N MET A 95 -7.06 -4.11 -23.07
CA MET A 95 -7.10 -3.84 -21.64
C MET A 95 -5.79 -4.21 -20.93
N VAL A 96 -5.27 -5.42 -21.14
CA VAL A 96 -4.07 -5.90 -20.45
C VAL A 96 -2.81 -5.23 -21.00
N THR A 97 -2.70 -5.10 -22.32
CA THR A 97 -1.55 -4.41 -22.95
C THR A 97 -1.47 -2.96 -22.49
N ARG A 98 -2.61 -2.24 -22.49
CA ARG A 98 -2.67 -0.86 -22.02
C ARG A 98 -2.36 -0.74 -20.54
N TYR A 99 -2.86 -1.65 -19.71
CA TYR A 99 -2.54 -1.67 -18.29
C TYR A 99 -1.03 -1.72 -18.05
N TYR A 100 -0.33 -2.73 -18.60
CA TYR A 100 1.11 -2.88 -18.38
C TYR A 100 1.92 -1.74 -19.00
N HIS A 101 1.48 -1.21 -20.13
CA HIS A 101 2.08 0.00 -20.70
C HIS A 101 1.97 1.20 -19.75
N ASP A 102 0.77 1.50 -19.22
CA ASP A 102 0.54 2.65 -18.36
C ASP A 102 1.28 2.51 -17.01
N VAL A 103 1.17 1.36 -16.34
CA VAL A 103 1.82 1.15 -15.02
C VAL A 103 3.34 1.08 -15.13
N SER A 104 3.90 0.62 -16.25
CA SER A 104 5.35 0.57 -16.45
C SER A 104 5.93 1.79 -17.14
N LEU A 105 5.11 2.76 -17.56
CA LEU A 105 5.54 3.90 -18.39
C LEU A 105 6.22 3.45 -19.70
N GLY A 106 5.73 2.34 -20.27
CA GLY A 106 6.27 1.72 -21.47
C GLY A 106 7.60 0.99 -21.30
N ASN A 107 8.03 0.71 -20.05
CA ASN A 107 9.18 -0.17 -19.79
C ASN A 107 8.83 -1.65 -20.03
N TYR A 108 7.54 -2.00 -19.93
CA TYR A 108 7.03 -3.36 -20.08
C TYR A 108 5.81 -3.41 -20.98
N ILE A 109 5.83 -4.29 -21.98
CA ILE A 109 4.78 -4.44 -22.98
C ILE A 109 4.31 -5.90 -22.97
N VAL A 110 3.04 -6.12 -22.61
CA VAL A 110 2.43 -7.44 -22.66
C VAL A 110 1.50 -7.53 -23.86
N LEU A 111 1.92 -8.26 -24.88
CA LEU A 111 1.14 -8.55 -26.07
C LEU A 111 0.50 -9.93 -25.95
N GLY A 112 -0.39 -10.26 -26.87
CA GLY A 112 -0.96 -11.60 -26.92
C GLY A 112 -1.78 -11.87 -28.15
N ASP A 113 -1.91 -13.15 -28.47
CA ASP A 113 -2.81 -13.65 -29.49
C ASP A 113 -3.43 -14.96 -29.01
N TYR A 114 -4.47 -15.42 -29.66
CA TYR A 114 -5.27 -16.54 -29.19
C TYR A 114 -5.54 -17.55 -30.31
N LEU A 115 -5.79 -18.81 -29.94
CA LEU A 115 -6.25 -19.82 -30.90
C LEU A 115 -7.61 -19.41 -31.46
N ASP A 116 -7.76 -19.40 -32.78
CA ASP A 116 -8.96 -18.91 -33.45
C ASP A 116 -10.20 -19.81 -33.31
N VAL A 117 -10.14 -20.78 -32.40
CA VAL A 117 -11.18 -21.76 -32.08
C VAL A 117 -11.43 -21.86 -30.58
N MET A 118 -12.68 -22.16 -30.21
CA MET A 118 -13.02 -22.55 -28.84
C MET A 118 -12.61 -24.01 -28.61
N LEU A 119 -11.93 -24.29 -27.51
CA LEU A 119 -11.62 -25.66 -27.10
C LEU A 119 -12.75 -26.21 -26.23
N THR A 120 -13.42 -27.28 -26.67
CA THR A 120 -14.44 -27.96 -25.88
C THR A 120 -13.81 -29.15 -25.15
N LEU A 121 -13.97 -29.21 -23.84
CA LEU A 121 -13.38 -30.23 -22.97
C LEU A 121 -14.50 -31.14 -22.43
N PRO A 122 -14.78 -32.31 -23.04
CA PRO A 122 -15.75 -33.26 -22.51
C PRO A 122 -15.33 -33.79 -21.14
N GLU A 123 -16.20 -33.71 -20.14
CA GLU A 123 -15.93 -34.24 -18.79
C GLU A 123 -15.64 -35.75 -18.83
N SER A 124 -16.25 -36.47 -19.76
CA SER A 124 -15.99 -37.89 -20.00
C SER A 124 -14.58 -38.21 -20.53
N GLU A 125 -13.98 -37.32 -21.31
CA GLU A 125 -12.61 -37.49 -21.86
C GLU A 125 -11.54 -36.93 -20.91
N TYR A 126 -11.87 -35.84 -20.21
CA TYR A 126 -10.95 -35.12 -19.32
C TYR A 126 -11.47 -35.13 -17.87
N PRO A 127 -11.46 -36.27 -17.17
CA PRO A 127 -11.96 -36.35 -15.79
C PRO A 127 -11.22 -35.40 -14.83
N GLU A 128 -10.00 -34.97 -15.17
CA GLU A 128 -9.21 -34.01 -14.39
C GLU A 128 -9.80 -32.60 -14.32
N VAL A 129 -10.69 -32.18 -15.24
CA VAL A 129 -11.28 -30.82 -15.25
C VAL A 129 -12.18 -30.53 -14.04
N LYS A 130 -12.47 -31.57 -13.24
CA LYS A 130 -13.07 -31.45 -11.91
C LYS A 130 -12.19 -30.65 -10.95
N SER A 131 -10.88 -30.59 -11.21
CA SER A 131 -9.92 -29.74 -10.51
C SER A 131 -9.60 -28.51 -11.37
N ALA A 132 -9.82 -27.32 -10.80
CA ALA A 132 -9.46 -26.03 -11.38
C ALA A 132 -8.00 -25.97 -11.88
N HIS A 133 -7.06 -26.55 -11.13
CA HIS A 133 -5.63 -26.53 -11.45
C HIS A 133 -5.27 -27.38 -12.68
N SER A 134 -6.12 -28.33 -13.07
CA SER A 134 -5.84 -29.27 -14.16
C SER A 134 -6.38 -28.81 -15.52
N ILE A 135 -7.14 -27.72 -15.57
CA ILE A 135 -7.78 -27.24 -16.81
C ILE A 135 -6.75 -26.89 -17.88
N GLY A 136 -5.60 -26.32 -17.49
CA GLY A 136 -4.53 -25.98 -18.43
C GLY A 136 -4.02 -27.21 -19.20
N LYS A 137 -3.78 -28.31 -18.51
CA LYS A 137 -3.35 -29.58 -19.10
C LYS A 137 -4.40 -30.16 -20.06
N ALA A 138 -5.68 -30.08 -19.69
CA ALA A 138 -6.77 -30.55 -20.54
C ALA A 138 -6.90 -29.67 -21.81
N ALA A 139 -6.81 -28.35 -21.67
CA ALA A 139 -6.84 -27.41 -22.80
C ALA A 139 -5.67 -27.65 -23.77
N VAL A 140 -4.45 -27.89 -23.27
CA VAL A 140 -3.30 -28.23 -24.13
C VAL A 140 -3.53 -29.54 -24.90
N LYS A 141 -4.04 -30.58 -24.24
CA LYS A 141 -4.36 -31.85 -24.92
C LYS A 141 -5.40 -31.67 -26.02
N GLU A 142 -6.45 -30.90 -25.75
CA GLU A 142 -7.50 -30.61 -26.73
C GLU A 142 -6.95 -29.78 -27.90
N ALA A 143 -6.18 -28.73 -27.61
CA ALA A 143 -5.54 -27.89 -28.63
C ALA A 143 -4.65 -28.73 -29.57
N ASN A 144 -3.88 -29.68 -29.02
CA ASN A 144 -3.00 -30.54 -29.81
C ASN A 144 -3.74 -31.39 -30.86
N LYS A 145 -5.04 -31.68 -30.68
CA LYS A 145 -5.85 -32.39 -31.68
C LYS A 145 -6.00 -31.60 -32.98
N LEU A 146 -5.80 -30.28 -32.96
CA LEU A 146 -5.80 -29.42 -34.15
C LEU A 146 -4.58 -29.66 -35.06
N GLY A 147 -3.56 -30.36 -34.56
CA GLY A 147 -2.36 -30.79 -35.29
C GLY A 147 -1.31 -29.71 -35.52
N GLN A 148 -1.68 -28.42 -35.54
CA GLN A 148 -0.75 -27.31 -35.69
C GLN A 148 -1.27 -26.03 -35.01
N LEU A 149 -0.36 -25.14 -34.64
CA LEU A 149 -0.70 -23.82 -34.12
C LEU A 149 -1.40 -22.98 -35.21
N ARG A 150 -2.59 -22.47 -34.87
CA ARG A 150 -3.34 -21.49 -35.68
C ARG A 150 -3.87 -20.40 -34.76
N THR A 151 -3.23 -19.25 -34.81
CA THR A 151 -3.61 -18.07 -34.04
C THR A 151 -4.46 -17.14 -34.90
N LYS A 152 -5.26 -16.28 -34.26
CA LYS A 152 -6.14 -15.35 -34.98
C LYS A 152 -5.39 -14.44 -35.95
N HIS A 153 -4.18 -14.01 -35.60
CA HIS A 153 -3.39 -13.05 -36.38
C HIS A 153 -2.25 -13.72 -37.16
N GLY A 154 -2.19 -15.06 -37.20
CA GLY A 154 -1.19 -15.79 -37.97
C GLY A 154 0.21 -15.78 -37.36
N LEU A 155 0.32 -15.47 -36.06
CA LEU A 155 1.55 -15.58 -35.29
C LEU A 155 1.95 -17.05 -35.09
N ARG A 156 3.25 -17.30 -35.11
CA ARG A 156 3.89 -18.62 -35.03
C ARG A 156 4.61 -18.78 -33.69
N ILE A 157 5.17 -19.95 -33.41
CA ILE A 157 5.87 -20.21 -32.14
C ILE A 157 6.97 -19.17 -31.85
N GLU A 158 7.72 -18.74 -32.88
CA GLU A 158 8.83 -17.80 -32.70
C GLU A 158 8.37 -16.40 -32.26
N ASP A 159 7.08 -16.10 -32.44
CA ASP A 159 6.48 -14.85 -31.98
C ASP A 159 6.17 -14.88 -30.46
N PHE A 160 6.08 -16.06 -29.85
CA PHE A 160 5.79 -16.25 -28.42
C PHE A 160 7.02 -16.63 -27.59
N ASP A 161 8.20 -16.61 -28.20
CA ASP A 161 9.48 -17.03 -27.62
C ASP A 161 10.48 -15.87 -27.68
N LEU A 162 10.31 -14.91 -26.78
CA LEU A 162 11.11 -13.69 -26.74
C LEU A 162 12.17 -13.73 -25.65
N TRP A 163 12.07 -14.67 -24.71
CA TRP A 163 12.95 -14.81 -23.56
C TRP A 163 13.34 -16.27 -23.35
N LYS A 164 14.57 -16.49 -22.86
CA LYS A 164 15.04 -17.84 -22.55
C LYS A 164 14.59 -18.36 -21.18
N ASP A 165 14.24 -19.65 -21.09
CA ASP A 165 13.90 -20.38 -19.86
C ASP A 165 15.10 -20.71 -18.95
N GLU A 166 15.96 -19.74 -18.67
CA GLU A 166 17.14 -19.93 -17.81
C GLU A 166 17.12 -19.02 -16.57
N GLY A 167 16.06 -18.21 -16.45
CA GLY A 167 15.93 -17.16 -15.46
C GLY A 167 15.62 -17.64 -14.04
N ARG A 168 16.53 -17.40 -13.10
CA ARG A 168 16.22 -17.54 -11.66
C ARG A 168 15.52 -16.28 -11.12
N PRO A 169 14.69 -16.40 -10.07
CA PRO A 169 14.21 -15.28 -9.26
C PRO A 169 15.26 -14.18 -9.03
N GLY A 170 14.96 -12.97 -9.50
CA GLY A 170 15.82 -11.78 -9.35
C GLY A 170 17.13 -11.79 -10.15
N MET A 171 17.41 -12.84 -10.93
CA MET A 171 18.57 -12.84 -11.84
C MET A 171 18.18 -12.26 -13.20
N PRO A 172 19.10 -11.57 -13.90
CA PRO A 172 18.84 -11.04 -15.24
C PRO A 172 18.26 -12.11 -16.17
N LYS A 173 17.27 -11.73 -16.97
CA LYS A 173 16.65 -12.59 -17.98
C LYS A 173 17.30 -12.32 -19.33
N GLU A 174 17.58 -13.36 -20.10
CA GLU A 174 18.20 -13.22 -21.42
C GLU A 174 17.14 -13.10 -22.50
N HIS A 175 17.26 -12.05 -23.31
CA HIS A 175 16.37 -11.82 -24.46
C HIS A 175 16.79 -12.68 -25.64
N GLY A 176 15.82 -13.26 -26.33
CA GLY A 176 16.00 -14.12 -27.49
C GLY A 176 15.30 -15.47 -27.29
N PRO A 177 15.08 -16.21 -28.39
CA PRO A 177 14.34 -17.44 -28.35
C PRO A 177 15.14 -18.59 -27.72
N ASP A 178 14.41 -19.56 -27.18
CA ASP A 178 14.94 -20.87 -26.80
C ASP A 178 15.23 -21.77 -28.01
N ASP A 179 16.12 -22.76 -27.81
CA ASP A 179 16.39 -23.85 -28.78
C ASP A 179 16.34 -25.22 -28.08
N PRO A 180 15.30 -26.04 -28.32
CA PRO A 180 14.13 -25.78 -29.18
C PRO A 180 13.23 -24.67 -28.61
N HIS A 181 12.42 -24.07 -29.49
CA HIS A 181 11.50 -22.99 -29.11
C HIS A 181 10.58 -23.33 -27.92
N ARG A 182 10.19 -22.30 -27.17
CA ARG A 182 9.27 -22.39 -26.03
C ARG A 182 8.33 -21.19 -25.99
N TYR A 183 7.15 -21.33 -25.40
CA TYR A 183 6.30 -20.17 -25.15
C TYR A 183 6.73 -19.48 -23.85
N ASP A 184 7.00 -18.18 -23.88
CA ASP A 184 7.28 -17.39 -22.67
C ASP A 184 6.13 -17.54 -21.65
N HIS A 185 4.88 -17.50 -22.14
CA HIS A 185 3.68 -17.65 -21.32
C HIS A 185 2.48 -18.25 -22.07
N VAL A 186 1.85 -19.26 -21.49
CA VAL A 186 0.55 -19.81 -21.93
C VAL A 186 -0.55 -19.47 -20.94
N MET A 187 -1.62 -18.85 -21.42
CA MET A 187 -2.77 -18.44 -20.61
C MET A 187 -4.03 -19.20 -21.01
N VAL A 188 -4.73 -19.78 -20.04
CA VAL A 188 -5.99 -20.50 -20.28
C VAL A 188 -7.15 -19.77 -19.64
N ILE A 189 -8.18 -19.44 -20.42
CA ILE A 189 -9.39 -18.81 -19.88
C ILE A 189 -10.57 -19.74 -20.13
N ALA A 190 -11.16 -20.22 -19.03
CA ALA A 190 -12.28 -21.14 -19.06
C ALA A 190 -13.61 -20.38 -18.95
N ARG A 191 -14.55 -20.69 -19.84
CA ARG A 191 -15.92 -20.15 -19.82
C ARG A 191 -16.66 -20.58 -18.54
N ASN A 192 -16.60 -21.87 -18.22
CA ASN A 192 -17.48 -22.51 -17.26
C ASN A 192 -16.74 -23.61 -16.48
N SER A 193 -15.96 -23.22 -15.49
CA SER A 193 -15.17 -24.17 -14.69
C SER A 193 -15.34 -23.94 -13.20
N GLY A 194 -14.66 -24.77 -12.38
CA GLY A 194 -14.56 -24.54 -10.94
C GLY A 194 -13.87 -23.22 -10.57
N LEU A 195 -13.09 -22.64 -11.49
CA LEU A 195 -12.66 -21.23 -11.40
C LEU A 195 -13.82 -20.36 -11.88
N THR A 196 -14.48 -19.69 -10.94
CA THR A 196 -15.51 -18.70 -11.22
C THR A 196 -14.90 -17.36 -11.61
N HIS A 197 -15.73 -16.39 -12.01
CA HIS A 197 -15.24 -15.04 -12.29
C HIS A 197 -14.54 -14.44 -11.06
N GLY A 198 -13.37 -13.82 -11.26
CA GLY A 198 -12.54 -13.29 -10.17
C GLY A 198 -11.64 -14.35 -9.50
N GLN A 199 -11.56 -15.56 -10.04
CA GLN A 199 -10.64 -16.61 -9.58
C GLN A 199 -9.66 -17.01 -10.68
N GLY A 200 -8.43 -17.28 -10.26
CA GLY A 200 -7.33 -17.65 -11.14
C GLY A 200 -6.15 -18.21 -10.38
N SER A 201 -5.12 -18.59 -11.12
CA SER A 201 -3.80 -18.90 -10.57
C SER A 201 -2.75 -18.82 -11.67
N THR A 202 -1.50 -18.62 -11.25
CA THR A 202 -0.33 -18.71 -12.11
C THR A 202 0.66 -19.73 -11.55
N ASP A 203 1.46 -20.35 -12.42
CA ASP A 203 2.62 -21.16 -12.00
C ASP A 203 3.82 -20.89 -12.90
N ALA A 204 5.01 -21.15 -12.36
CA ALA A 204 6.18 -21.41 -13.18
C ALA A 204 6.06 -22.81 -13.84
N GLY A 205 6.60 -22.93 -15.03
CA GLY A 205 6.58 -24.13 -15.85
C GLY A 205 5.30 -24.35 -16.65
N SER A 206 5.32 -25.42 -17.42
CA SER A 206 4.37 -25.68 -18.50
C SER A 206 3.12 -26.46 -18.10
N PRO A 207 1.94 -26.22 -18.73
CA PRO A 207 0.79 -27.12 -18.63
C PRO A 207 1.01 -28.44 -19.39
N GLY A 208 2.10 -28.55 -20.15
CA GLY A 208 2.47 -29.65 -21.04
C GLY A 208 2.79 -29.14 -22.45
N PRO A 209 3.34 -30.00 -23.32
CA PRO A 209 3.80 -29.58 -24.65
C PRO A 209 2.60 -29.22 -25.54
N LEU A 210 2.53 -27.95 -25.94
CA LEU A 210 1.51 -27.37 -26.81
C LEU A 210 2.07 -27.22 -28.23
N PHE A 211 1.51 -27.98 -29.17
CA PHE A 211 2.00 -28.14 -30.54
C PHE A 211 3.48 -28.54 -30.62
N GLY A 212 3.96 -29.31 -29.63
CA GLY A 212 5.33 -29.80 -29.55
C GLY A 212 6.29 -28.95 -28.70
N TYR A 213 5.84 -27.81 -28.17
CA TYR A 213 6.68 -26.87 -27.42
C TYR A 213 6.16 -26.68 -25.99
N GLU A 214 7.07 -26.62 -25.02
CA GLU A 214 6.74 -26.31 -23.62
C GLU A 214 6.58 -24.80 -23.41
N SER A 215 6.16 -24.41 -22.20
CA SER A 215 6.10 -23.00 -21.79
C SER A 215 6.80 -22.75 -20.48
N ASP A 216 7.33 -21.55 -20.30
CA ASP A 216 8.15 -21.19 -19.15
C ASP A 216 7.29 -20.85 -17.95
N THR A 217 6.12 -20.27 -18.22
CA THR A 217 5.13 -19.94 -17.22
C THR A 217 3.73 -20.17 -17.78
N GLN A 218 2.76 -20.36 -16.89
CA GLN A 218 1.37 -20.55 -17.26
C GLN A 218 0.43 -19.84 -16.32
N SER A 219 -0.76 -19.51 -16.82
CA SER A 219 -1.84 -18.98 -16.01
C SER A 219 -3.19 -19.54 -16.44
N ARG A 220 -4.16 -19.52 -15.51
CA ARG A 220 -5.52 -20.02 -15.77
C ARG A 220 -6.57 -19.23 -14.99
N PHE A 221 -7.67 -18.90 -15.68
CA PHE A 221 -8.69 -17.97 -15.17
C PHE A 221 -10.12 -18.44 -15.46
N GLY A 222 -11.02 -18.11 -14.55
CA GLY A 222 -12.46 -18.19 -14.77
C GLY A 222 -12.99 -16.92 -15.45
N GLY A 223 -13.47 -17.03 -16.69
CA GLY A 223 -14.08 -15.89 -17.39
C GLY A 223 -15.53 -15.65 -16.97
N MET A 224 -16.37 -16.68 -17.04
CA MET A 224 -17.76 -16.79 -16.60
C MET A 224 -18.68 -15.57 -16.80
N ASN A 225 -18.45 -14.45 -16.12
CA ASN A 225 -19.32 -13.27 -16.09
C ASN A 225 -18.82 -12.10 -16.95
N ALA A 226 -17.52 -11.96 -17.21
CA ALA A 226 -16.92 -10.87 -17.99
C ALA A 226 -15.47 -11.18 -18.35
N LEU A 227 -14.78 -10.26 -19.02
CA LEU A 227 -13.32 -10.30 -19.15
C LEU A 227 -12.71 -10.30 -17.73
N PRO A 228 -11.92 -11.32 -17.33
CA PRO A 228 -11.46 -11.49 -15.95
C PRO A 228 -10.22 -10.63 -15.62
N PHE A 229 -10.25 -9.34 -15.96
CA PHE A 229 -9.08 -8.45 -15.92
C PHE A 229 -8.43 -8.36 -14.54
N GLU A 230 -9.22 -8.18 -13.49
CA GLU A 230 -8.73 -7.93 -12.13
C GLU A 230 -7.94 -9.10 -11.56
N ILE A 231 -8.48 -10.31 -11.70
CA ILE A 231 -7.78 -11.51 -11.24
C ILE A 231 -6.62 -11.86 -12.19
N LEU A 232 -6.77 -11.60 -13.50
CA LEU A 232 -5.71 -11.83 -14.47
C LEU A 232 -4.47 -11.01 -14.14
N LYS A 233 -4.62 -9.69 -13.95
CA LYS A 233 -3.48 -8.84 -13.59
C LYS A 233 -2.87 -9.26 -12.25
N HIS A 234 -3.70 -9.58 -11.25
CA HIS A 234 -3.23 -10.01 -9.92
C HIS A 234 -2.34 -11.25 -10.00
N GLU A 235 -2.85 -12.32 -10.62
CA GLU A 235 -2.12 -13.58 -10.70
C GLU A 235 -0.91 -13.45 -11.62
N TYR A 236 -1.01 -12.73 -12.73
CA TYR A 236 0.14 -12.50 -13.61
C TYR A 236 1.26 -11.75 -12.87
N ASN A 237 0.92 -10.78 -12.02
CA ASN A 237 1.90 -10.02 -11.25
C ASN A 237 2.65 -10.88 -10.21
N HIS A 238 2.12 -12.04 -9.81
CA HIS A 238 2.92 -12.99 -9.04
C HIS A 238 4.21 -13.35 -9.80
N LEU A 239 4.15 -13.58 -11.11
CA LEU A 239 5.33 -13.91 -11.94
C LEU A 239 6.37 -12.79 -12.04
N LEU A 240 5.99 -11.54 -11.72
CA LEU A 240 6.88 -10.38 -11.71
C LEU A 240 7.44 -10.08 -10.32
N LEU A 241 6.58 -10.11 -9.29
CA LEU A 241 6.90 -9.59 -7.96
C LEU A 241 7.33 -10.66 -6.96
N GLY A 242 6.75 -11.86 -6.99
CA GLY A 242 6.93 -12.88 -5.96
C GLY A 242 5.64 -13.57 -5.53
N GLY A 243 5.72 -14.40 -4.49
CA GLY A 243 4.57 -15.15 -3.96
C GLY A 243 3.59 -14.30 -3.13
N ASN A 244 2.71 -14.97 -2.37
CA ASN A 244 1.63 -14.33 -1.60
C ASN A 244 2.10 -13.28 -0.58
N ASN A 245 3.35 -13.30 -0.15
CA ASN A 245 3.92 -12.26 0.69
C ASN A 245 4.11 -10.91 -0.01
N PHE A 246 3.82 -10.81 -1.31
CA PHE A 246 3.81 -9.56 -2.08
C PHE A 246 2.43 -8.93 -2.23
N HIS A 247 1.39 -9.48 -1.61
CA HIS A 247 0.11 -8.78 -1.44
C HIS A 247 0.34 -7.52 -0.58
N SER A 248 0.71 -6.42 -1.23
CA SER A 248 1.43 -5.30 -0.61
C SER A 248 0.51 -4.25 -0.02
N GLY A 249 -0.47 -3.77 -0.79
CA GLY A 249 -1.40 -2.71 -0.38
C GLY A 249 -2.88 -3.04 -0.57
N GLY A 250 -3.21 -4.26 -0.97
CA GLY A 250 -4.58 -4.73 -1.18
C GLY A 250 -4.59 -6.14 -1.77
N GLY A 251 -5.75 -6.79 -1.73
CA GLY A 251 -5.91 -8.17 -2.25
C GLY A 251 -5.38 -9.28 -1.33
N ASN A 252 -4.93 -8.95 -0.12
CA ASN A 252 -4.46 -9.95 0.85
C ASN A 252 -5.60 -10.78 1.45
N ALA A 253 -5.26 -11.95 2.00
CA ALA A 253 -6.17 -12.84 2.69
C ALA A 253 -5.80 -13.04 4.17
N ALA A 254 -6.81 -13.23 5.02
CA ALA A 254 -6.66 -13.28 6.48
C ALA A 254 -5.67 -14.34 6.99
N GLN A 255 -5.45 -15.41 6.23
CA GLN A 255 -4.55 -16.50 6.59
C GLN A 255 -3.06 -16.19 6.38
N PHE A 256 -2.70 -15.21 5.54
CA PHE A 256 -1.29 -14.90 5.24
C PHE A 256 -0.63 -14.14 6.38
N ASP A 257 0.69 -14.14 6.42
CA ASP A 257 1.43 -13.33 7.40
C ASP A 257 1.51 -11.88 6.95
N SER A 258 1.15 -10.95 7.83
CA SER A 258 1.09 -9.51 7.58
C SER A 258 1.86 -8.73 8.64
N TYR A 259 2.35 -7.53 8.29
CA TYR A 259 2.97 -6.60 9.25
C TYR A 259 1.97 -5.93 10.19
N THR A 260 0.67 -5.98 9.85
CA THR A 260 -0.40 -5.34 10.62
C THR A 260 -1.51 -6.33 10.96
N LEU A 261 -2.24 -6.03 12.03
CA LEU A 261 -3.44 -6.78 12.43
C LEU A 261 -4.58 -6.62 11.43
N CYS A 262 -4.76 -5.42 10.89
CA CYS A 262 -5.81 -5.13 9.91
C CYS A 262 -5.30 -5.44 8.50
N MET A 263 -6.20 -5.98 7.67
CA MET A 263 -5.95 -6.13 6.23
C MET A 263 -6.18 -4.80 5.51
N GLN A 264 -5.44 -4.60 4.42
CA GLN A 264 -5.42 -3.32 3.68
C GLN A 264 -6.33 -3.36 2.45
N GLY A 265 -6.99 -2.24 2.16
CA GLY A 265 -7.85 -1.97 1.00
C GLY A 265 -7.30 -0.90 0.06
N GLY A 266 -6.00 -0.60 0.16
CA GLY A 266 -5.28 0.30 -0.73
C GLY A 266 -5.14 -0.22 -2.15
N TRP A 267 -4.06 0.17 -2.84
CA TRP A 267 -3.78 -0.23 -4.21
C TRP A 267 -2.35 -0.72 -4.36
N SER A 268 -2.15 -1.61 -5.33
CA SER A 268 -0.84 -2.05 -5.84
C SER A 268 -1.03 -2.93 -7.07
N LEU A 269 0.07 -3.32 -7.72
CA LEU A 269 0.04 -4.35 -8.77
C LEU A 269 -0.62 -5.66 -8.30
N MET A 270 -0.40 -6.04 -7.04
CA MET A 270 -1.02 -7.21 -6.41
C MET A 270 -2.44 -6.93 -5.89
N GLY A 271 -2.99 -5.74 -6.15
CA GLY A 271 -4.38 -5.44 -5.83
C GLY A 271 -5.37 -6.20 -6.72
N ALA A 272 -6.42 -6.75 -6.11
CA ALA A 272 -7.51 -7.50 -6.76
C ALA A 272 -8.88 -7.06 -6.21
N ALA A 273 -9.78 -8.00 -5.91
CA ALA A 273 -11.14 -7.72 -5.47
C ALA A 273 -11.24 -6.82 -4.22
N SER A 274 -10.21 -6.84 -3.36
CA SER A 274 -10.11 -6.09 -2.10
C SER A 274 -9.18 -4.87 -2.20
N SER A 275 -9.16 -4.19 -3.35
CA SER A 275 -8.34 -2.99 -3.58
C SER A 275 -9.18 -1.80 -3.99
N SER A 276 -8.64 -0.61 -3.74
CA SER A 276 -9.29 0.65 -4.07
C SER A 276 -9.02 1.09 -5.49
N LEU A 277 -7.78 1.43 -5.85
CA LEU A 277 -7.40 1.68 -7.23
C LEU A 277 -6.93 0.39 -7.92
N LEU A 278 -7.10 0.32 -9.24
CA LEU A 278 -6.66 -0.83 -10.05
C LEU A 278 -5.24 -0.67 -10.61
N THR A 279 -4.58 0.47 -10.35
CA THR A 279 -3.24 0.82 -10.83
C THR A 279 -2.12 0.38 -9.86
N CYS A 280 -0.86 0.59 -10.27
CA CYS A 280 0.31 0.34 -9.44
C CYS A 280 0.57 1.48 -8.44
N THR A 281 1.46 1.23 -7.48
CA THR A 281 2.05 2.26 -6.61
C THR A 281 3.42 2.70 -7.13
N ALA A 282 3.94 3.81 -6.61
CA ALA A 282 5.32 4.23 -6.81
C ALA A 282 6.32 3.22 -6.24
N TRP A 283 5.97 2.52 -5.16
CA TRP A 283 6.76 1.41 -4.63
C TRP A 283 6.84 0.25 -5.62
N ASP A 284 5.74 -0.13 -6.27
CA ASP A 284 5.74 -1.20 -7.27
C ASP A 284 6.66 -0.85 -8.46
N ARG A 285 6.58 0.39 -8.94
CA ARG A 285 7.45 0.89 -10.02
C ARG A 285 8.91 0.87 -9.62
N ASP A 286 9.22 1.41 -8.45
CA ASP A 286 10.58 1.44 -7.91
C ASP A 286 11.15 0.03 -7.75
N ARG A 287 10.35 -0.91 -7.24
CA ARG A 287 10.70 -2.33 -7.04
C ARG A 287 11.04 -3.05 -8.34
N LEU A 288 10.35 -2.74 -9.43
CA LEU A 288 10.54 -3.35 -10.75
C LEU A 288 11.49 -2.53 -11.64
N GLY A 289 12.07 -1.44 -11.13
CA GLY A 289 12.94 -0.56 -11.91
C GLY A 289 12.22 0.25 -13.00
N TRP A 290 10.89 0.39 -12.91
CA TRP A 290 10.10 1.14 -13.89
C TRP A 290 10.20 2.65 -13.64
N LYS A 291 10.68 3.38 -14.65
CA LYS A 291 10.77 4.84 -14.61
C LYS A 291 10.57 5.44 -15.99
N ALA A 292 10.09 6.67 -16.05
CA ALA A 292 10.01 7.38 -17.32
C ALA A 292 11.39 7.49 -17.99
N ARG A 293 11.42 7.48 -19.33
CA ARG A 293 12.67 7.60 -20.09
C ARG A 293 13.38 8.92 -19.76
N ASN A 294 14.72 8.87 -19.75
CA ASN A 294 15.59 10.03 -19.50
C ASN A 294 15.41 10.72 -18.15
N THR A 295 14.84 10.03 -17.15
CA THR A 295 14.80 10.54 -15.79
C THR A 295 16.09 10.20 -15.02
N PRO A 296 16.68 11.16 -14.29
CA PRO A 296 18.00 10.97 -13.69
C PRO A 296 17.99 10.29 -12.32
N PHE A 297 16.85 10.24 -11.61
CA PHE A 297 16.78 9.70 -10.25
C PHE A 297 16.04 8.35 -10.20
N ARG A 298 16.25 7.59 -9.12
CA ARG A 298 15.48 6.36 -8.79
C ARG A 298 14.01 6.72 -8.61
N ILE A 299 13.74 7.68 -7.72
CA ILE A 299 12.42 8.29 -7.50
C ILE A 299 12.50 9.73 -7.98
N ASN A 300 11.64 10.11 -8.91
CA ASN A 300 11.69 11.43 -9.55
C ASN A 300 10.57 12.32 -9.05
N ALA A 301 10.87 13.60 -8.92
CA ALA A 301 9.88 14.68 -8.79
C ALA A 301 10.41 15.90 -9.56
N ARG A 302 9.66 17.01 -9.57
CA ARG A 302 10.12 18.28 -10.16
C ARG A 302 10.35 19.35 -9.12
N SER A 303 11.29 20.24 -9.39
CA SER A 303 11.39 21.52 -8.68
C SER A 303 10.30 22.49 -9.16
N SER A 304 10.16 23.64 -8.49
CA SER A 304 9.31 24.74 -8.95
C SER A 304 9.65 25.24 -10.36
N SER A 305 10.90 25.08 -10.79
CA SER A 305 11.39 25.43 -12.13
C SER A 305 11.13 24.35 -13.21
N GLY A 306 10.60 23.18 -12.83
CA GLY A 306 10.36 22.06 -13.74
C GLY A 306 11.55 21.10 -13.92
N ALA A 307 12.73 21.44 -13.41
CA ALA A 307 13.89 20.53 -13.41
C ALA A 307 13.61 19.28 -12.56
N TYR A 308 14.09 18.12 -13.00
CA TYR A 308 14.04 16.89 -12.19
C TYR A 308 14.83 17.06 -10.89
N VAL A 309 14.28 16.52 -9.81
CA VAL A 309 14.92 16.44 -8.49
C VAL A 309 14.69 15.05 -7.89
N ASN A 310 15.54 14.66 -6.94
CA ASN A 310 15.41 13.39 -6.23
C ASN A 310 14.17 13.43 -5.32
N GLY A 311 13.24 12.49 -5.55
CA GLY A 311 12.04 12.32 -4.74
C GLY A 311 12.23 11.44 -3.49
N ASP A 312 13.40 10.82 -3.31
CA ASP A 312 13.74 10.05 -2.10
C ASP A 312 14.34 10.95 -1.02
N LEU A 313 13.55 11.22 0.03
CA LEU A 313 13.81 12.26 1.03
C LEU A 313 14.16 11.66 2.40
N ALA A 314 15.19 12.24 3.02
CA ALA A 314 15.58 11.96 4.40
C ALA A 314 15.37 13.24 5.26
N PRO A 315 14.22 13.40 5.93
CA PRO A 315 13.82 14.66 6.54
C PRO A 315 14.71 15.11 7.70
N LEU A 316 15.53 14.22 8.27
CA LEU A 316 16.50 14.60 9.32
C LEU A 316 17.73 15.35 8.80
N VAL A 317 17.93 15.44 7.48
CA VAL A 317 19.10 16.10 6.87
C VAL A 317 18.88 17.62 6.66
N GLY A 318 17.66 18.12 6.89
CA GLY A 318 17.33 19.55 6.79
C GLY A 318 15.93 19.79 6.21
N ASP A 319 15.61 21.06 5.97
CA ASP A 319 14.41 21.43 5.22
C ASP A 319 14.55 20.96 3.76
N THR A 320 13.66 20.07 3.34
CA THR A 320 13.73 19.37 2.07
C THR A 320 13.24 20.21 0.89
N GLY A 321 12.49 21.28 1.13
CA GLY A 321 12.12 22.24 0.08
C GLY A 321 10.76 22.02 -0.57
N THR A 322 10.60 22.60 -1.76
CA THR A 322 9.35 22.59 -2.54
C THR A 322 9.47 21.69 -3.75
N PHE A 323 8.49 20.81 -3.94
CA PHE A 323 8.41 19.82 -5.00
C PHE A 323 7.14 20.04 -5.81
N VAL A 324 7.14 19.59 -7.05
CA VAL A 324 5.98 19.56 -7.94
C VAL A 324 5.82 18.13 -8.43
N LEU A 325 4.65 17.55 -8.19
CA LEU A 325 4.26 16.23 -8.67
C LEU A 325 3.25 16.38 -9.80
N HIS A 326 3.62 15.95 -11.00
CA HIS A 326 2.65 15.76 -12.09
C HIS A 326 1.83 14.50 -11.85
N ASP A 327 0.89 14.20 -12.75
CA ASP A 327 0.12 12.96 -12.69
C ASP A 327 1.04 11.74 -12.62
N PHE A 328 0.93 10.96 -11.55
CA PHE A 328 1.76 9.81 -11.27
C PHE A 328 1.68 8.81 -12.42
N VAL A 329 0.47 8.50 -12.90
CA VAL A 329 0.26 7.49 -13.94
C VAL A 329 1.03 7.82 -15.22
N THR A 330 1.01 9.08 -15.66
CA THR A 330 1.65 9.50 -16.93
C THR A 330 3.11 9.98 -16.78
N SER A 331 3.52 10.47 -15.62
CA SER A 331 4.86 11.05 -15.42
C SER A 331 5.82 10.17 -14.60
N GLY A 332 5.28 9.36 -13.69
CA GLY A 332 6.08 8.66 -12.67
C GLY A 332 6.59 9.54 -11.53
N ASP A 333 6.18 10.81 -11.45
CA ASP A 333 6.58 11.69 -10.35
C ASP A 333 6.00 11.18 -9.01
N ALA A 334 6.84 11.05 -7.99
CA ALA A 334 6.46 10.66 -6.62
C ALA A 334 7.44 11.23 -5.59
N LEU A 335 7.02 11.27 -4.32
CA LEU A 335 7.93 11.45 -3.18
C LEU A 335 7.90 10.21 -2.29
N ARG A 336 9.06 9.91 -1.71
CA ARG A 336 9.24 8.92 -0.65
C ARG A 336 9.99 9.56 0.50
N ILE A 337 9.48 9.43 1.73
CA ILE A 337 10.04 10.11 2.89
C ILE A 337 10.31 9.10 4.00
N ARG A 338 11.58 8.93 4.39
CA ARG A 338 11.94 8.01 5.47
C ARG A 338 11.42 8.49 6.82
N MET A 339 10.71 7.62 7.55
CA MET A 339 10.25 7.92 8.90
C MET A 339 11.43 7.99 9.88
N PRO A 340 11.56 9.09 10.63
CA PRO A 340 12.70 9.29 11.51
C PRO A 340 12.55 8.57 12.85
N PHE A 341 13.68 8.45 13.58
CA PHE A 341 13.77 8.01 14.98
C PHE A 341 13.39 6.55 15.30
N ILE A 342 12.94 5.77 14.32
CA ILE A 342 12.77 4.33 14.48
C ILE A 342 14.15 3.70 14.74
N PRO A 343 14.35 2.97 15.86
CA PRO A 343 15.62 2.31 16.18
C PRO A 343 16.00 1.21 15.19
N ASP A 344 17.29 0.90 15.13
CA ASP A 344 17.73 -0.32 14.45
C ASP A 344 17.17 -1.56 15.16
N GLY A 345 16.77 -2.57 14.39
CA GLY A 345 16.16 -3.81 14.88
C GLY A 345 14.63 -3.77 14.93
N GLU A 346 14.00 -2.60 14.79
CA GLU A 346 12.57 -2.47 14.51
C GLU A 346 12.31 -2.23 13.03
N HIS A 347 11.07 -2.46 12.59
CA HIS A 347 10.68 -2.27 11.20
C HIS A 347 10.83 -0.82 10.74
N ARG A 348 11.62 -0.59 9.69
CA ARG A 348 11.77 0.73 9.07
C ARG A 348 10.52 1.09 8.26
N GLN A 349 10.25 2.39 8.13
CA GLN A 349 9.04 2.86 7.46
C GLN A 349 9.29 4.09 6.57
N TRP A 350 8.47 4.25 5.52
CA TRP A 350 8.54 5.36 4.57
C TRP A 350 7.16 5.83 4.14
N LEU A 351 6.97 7.14 4.01
CA LEU A 351 5.74 7.71 3.46
C LEU A 351 5.90 7.93 1.96
N TRP A 352 5.01 7.35 1.16
CA TRP A 352 4.87 7.59 -0.28
C TRP A 352 3.78 8.61 -0.57
N ILE A 353 4.02 9.44 -1.59
CA ILE A 353 3.11 10.50 -2.01
C ILE A 353 3.02 10.50 -3.54
N GLU A 354 1.82 10.26 -4.06
CA GLU A 354 1.50 10.19 -5.48
C GLU A 354 0.43 11.23 -5.81
N ASN A 355 0.55 11.94 -6.93
CA ASN A 355 -0.53 12.81 -7.43
C ASN A 355 -1.30 12.05 -8.52
N HIS A 356 -2.54 11.66 -8.27
CA HIS A 356 -3.36 11.00 -9.29
C HIS A 356 -4.30 12.01 -9.93
N GLN A 357 -4.33 12.06 -11.27
CA GLN A 357 -5.33 12.84 -11.99
C GLN A 357 -6.58 12.03 -12.35
N THR A 358 -6.57 10.73 -12.12
CA THR A 358 -7.67 9.78 -12.31
C THR A 358 -8.13 9.67 -13.76
N PHE A 359 -8.91 8.63 -14.06
CA PHE A 359 -9.48 8.42 -15.39
C PHE A 359 -10.16 9.67 -15.93
N SER A 360 -10.78 10.46 -15.04
CA SER A 360 -11.50 11.69 -15.40
C SER A 360 -10.62 12.72 -16.12
N ARG A 361 -9.30 12.70 -15.94
CA ARG A 361 -8.37 13.66 -16.56
C ARG A 361 -7.24 13.01 -17.36
N ASN A 362 -6.74 11.84 -16.97
CA ASN A 362 -5.69 11.14 -17.71
C ASN A 362 -6.21 10.04 -18.64
N GLY A 363 -7.50 9.65 -18.52
CA GLY A 363 -8.13 8.64 -19.36
C GLY A 363 -7.64 7.21 -19.13
N SER A 364 -6.76 6.94 -18.16
CA SER A 364 -6.26 5.59 -17.86
C SER A 364 -7.35 4.75 -17.19
N PRO A 365 -7.73 3.59 -17.75
CA PRO A 365 -8.87 2.81 -17.29
C PRO A 365 -8.68 2.19 -15.90
N THR A 366 -7.45 2.18 -15.39
CA THR A 366 -7.09 1.63 -14.08
C THR A 366 -6.79 2.70 -13.03
N ASP A 367 -6.71 3.97 -13.41
CA ASP A 367 -6.58 5.09 -12.47
C ASP A 367 -7.94 5.57 -11.98
N ARG A 368 -8.70 4.65 -11.40
CA ARG A 368 -10.05 4.86 -10.87
C ARG A 368 -10.32 3.86 -9.77
N PHE A 369 -11.37 4.11 -8.98
CA PHE A 369 -11.75 3.10 -8.00
C PHE A 369 -12.28 1.85 -8.71
N HIS A 370 -11.98 0.70 -8.12
CA HIS A 370 -12.31 -0.61 -8.66
C HIS A 370 -13.81 -0.75 -8.94
N TRP A 371 -14.66 -0.35 -8.01
CA TRP A 371 -16.12 -0.40 -8.16
C TRP A 371 -16.74 0.91 -8.68
N GLU A 372 -15.92 1.80 -9.24
CA GLU A 372 -16.40 2.98 -9.96
C GLU A 372 -17.10 2.53 -11.25
N SER A 373 -18.42 2.72 -11.33
CA SER A 373 -19.20 2.36 -12.52
C SER A 373 -20.32 3.36 -12.74
N PRO A 374 -20.57 3.79 -13.99
CA PRO A 374 -21.75 4.61 -14.32
C PRO A 374 -23.08 3.93 -13.95
N LEU A 375 -23.09 2.60 -13.81
CA LEU A 375 -24.27 1.81 -13.44
C LEU A 375 -24.45 1.70 -11.92
N ASN A 376 -23.43 2.06 -11.14
CA ASN A 376 -23.47 2.01 -9.69
C ASN A 376 -23.60 3.43 -9.11
N SER A 377 -24.76 3.75 -8.55
CA SER A 377 -25.03 5.08 -7.97
C SER A 377 -24.55 5.25 -6.53
N CYS A 378 -24.11 4.17 -5.88
CA CYS A 378 -23.70 4.21 -4.48
C CYS A 378 -22.19 4.36 -4.28
N THR A 379 -21.39 4.38 -5.34
CA THR A 379 -19.93 4.63 -5.27
C THR A 379 -19.59 6.00 -5.81
N SER A 380 -18.69 6.71 -5.13
CA SER A 380 -18.10 7.94 -5.62
C SER A 380 -16.95 7.63 -6.58
N PRO A 381 -16.73 8.49 -7.60
CA PRO A 381 -15.58 8.35 -8.48
C PRO A 381 -14.28 8.77 -7.79
N ALA A 382 -13.16 8.26 -8.27
CA ALA A 382 -11.83 8.69 -7.82
C ALA A 382 -11.61 10.18 -8.11
N GLN A 383 -11.14 10.91 -7.09
CA GLN A 383 -10.95 12.36 -7.13
C GLN A 383 -9.48 12.72 -7.40
N PRO A 384 -9.19 13.63 -8.36
CA PRO A 384 -7.83 14.12 -8.55
C PRO A 384 -7.25 14.75 -7.28
N GLY A 385 -6.03 14.37 -6.91
CA GLY A 385 -5.40 14.81 -5.65
C GLY A 385 -4.20 13.96 -5.26
N LEU A 386 -3.70 14.14 -4.05
CA LEU A 386 -2.66 13.25 -3.53
C LEU A 386 -3.25 12.01 -2.88
N TYR A 387 -2.56 10.90 -3.12
CA TYR A 387 -2.80 9.60 -2.54
C TYR A 387 -1.52 9.17 -1.83
N LEU A 388 -1.65 8.81 -0.55
CA LEU A 388 -0.51 8.59 0.34
C LEU A 388 -0.55 7.18 0.93
N MET A 389 0.62 6.58 1.12
CA MET A 389 0.78 5.26 1.74
C MET A 389 1.99 5.21 2.67
N MET A 390 1.87 4.54 3.82
CA MET A 390 3.00 4.18 4.67
C MET A 390 3.53 2.80 4.26
N GLN A 391 4.78 2.75 3.83
CA GLN A 391 5.54 1.52 3.62
C GLN A 391 6.12 1.01 4.95
N ILE A 392 6.01 -0.29 5.22
CA ILE A 392 6.65 -1.00 6.33
C ILE A 392 7.66 -2.01 5.78
N GLU A 393 8.94 -1.86 6.10
CA GLU A 393 10.04 -2.68 5.55
C GLU A 393 10.00 -2.76 4.01
N ARG A 394 10.53 -3.84 3.43
CA ARG A 394 10.47 -4.14 1.99
C ARG A 394 11.26 -3.15 1.13
N GLU A 395 12.38 -2.68 1.65
CA GLU A 395 13.28 -1.78 0.91
C GLU A 395 14.38 -2.55 0.16
N GLU A 396 14.73 -3.76 0.59
CA GLU A 396 15.83 -4.53 0.03
C GLU A 396 15.53 -4.97 -1.41
N GLN A 397 16.11 -4.27 -2.38
CA GLN A 397 16.05 -4.64 -3.81
C GLN A 397 17.13 -5.62 -4.24
N VAL A 398 18.22 -5.73 -3.47
CA VAL A 398 19.38 -6.59 -3.80
C VAL A 398 19.69 -7.55 -2.66
N GLY A 399 19.83 -8.84 -2.98
CA GLY A 399 20.19 -9.86 -2.01
C GLY A 399 19.49 -11.20 -2.23
N LYS A 400 19.85 -12.19 -1.40
CA LYS A 400 19.34 -13.57 -1.54
C LYS A 400 17.89 -13.74 -1.09
N ASP A 401 17.44 -12.91 -0.15
CA ASP A 401 16.14 -13.04 0.51
C ASP A 401 15.15 -11.91 0.14
N ILE A 402 15.39 -11.22 -0.98
CA ILE A 402 14.58 -10.07 -1.40
C ILE A 402 13.11 -10.43 -1.70
N TYR A 403 12.78 -11.71 -1.86
CA TYR A 403 11.42 -12.21 -2.10
C TYR A 403 10.74 -12.78 -0.84
N GLY A 404 11.39 -12.82 0.32
CA GLY A 404 10.80 -13.30 1.59
C GLY A 404 10.24 -12.18 2.47
N GLY A 405 9.46 -12.46 3.52
CA GLY A 405 8.92 -11.47 4.47
C GLY A 405 7.38 -11.54 4.63
N TYR A 406 6.75 -10.49 5.18
CA TYR A 406 5.29 -10.44 5.38
C TYR A 406 4.57 -9.59 4.30
N ALA A 407 3.27 -9.84 4.11
CA ALA A 407 2.35 -9.06 3.28
C ALA A 407 1.84 -7.80 4.01
N ASP A 408 0.93 -7.04 3.38
CA ASP A 408 0.32 -5.79 3.91
C ASP A 408 1.35 -4.78 4.43
N TYR A 409 2.30 -4.40 3.58
CA TYR A 409 3.34 -3.43 3.91
C TYR A 409 3.14 -2.06 3.26
N LEU A 410 2.08 -1.85 2.48
CA LEU A 410 1.66 -0.54 1.98
C LEU A 410 0.31 -0.18 2.59
N HIS A 411 0.34 0.70 3.58
CA HIS A 411 -0.83 1.07 4.38
C HIS A 411 -1.40 2.42 3.91
N PRO A 412 -2.67 2.51 3.47
CA PRO A 412 -3.25 3.77 3.00
C PRO A 412 -3.33 4.85 4.07
N LEU A 413 -2.80 6.04 3.75
CA LEU A 413 -2.87 7.21 4.61
C LEU A 413 -3.91 8.19 4.06
N THR A 414 -5.19 7.87 4.29
CA THR A 414 -6.32 8.61 3.69
C THR A 414 -6.53 10.00 4.30
N ALA A 415 -7.02 10.94 3.51
CA ALA A 415 -7.37 12.29 3.98
C ALA A 415 -8.49 12.29 5.03
N CYS A 416 -9.27 11.22 5.18
CA CYS A 416 -10.34 11.15 6.18
C CYS A 416 -9.82 11.02 7.61
N GLY A 417 -8.59 10.54 7.78
CA GLY A 417 -7.97 10.33 9.09
C GLY A 417 -8.26 8.98 9.71
N HIS A 418 -7.66 8.78 10.88
CA HIS A 418 -7.75 7.55 11.66
C HIS A 418 -8.69 7.73 12.85
N TYR A 419 -9.46 6.68 13.14
CA TYR A 419 -10.48 6.68 14.18
C TYR A 419 -10.47 5.34 14.93
N ASP A 420 -10.90 5.41 16.18
CA ASP A 420 -11.40 4.26 16.92
C ASP A 420 -12.77 3.86 16.34
N ILE A 421 -12.79 3.22 15.15
CA ILE A 421 -14.02 2.86 14.43
C ILE A 421 -14.92 2.00 15.35
N GLN A 422 -16.20 2.37 15.44
CA GLN A 422 -17.19 1.63 16.22
C GLN A 422 -18.20 0.96 15.29
N LEU A 423 -18.49 -0.32 15.53
CA LEU A 423 -19.63 -0.98 14.90
C LEU A 423 -20.90 -0.66 15.67
N THR A 424 -21.98 -0.43 14.93
CA THR A 424 -23.29 -0.18 15.50
C THR A 424 -24.20 -1.39 15.35
N ASP A 425 -25.32 -1.38 16.05
CA ASP A 425 -26.35 -2.43 15.91
C ASP A 425 -27.41 -2.09 14.84
N ASP A 426 -27.43 -0.84 14.35
CA ASP A 426 -28.26 -0.46 13.19
C ASP A 426 -27.66 -0.95 11.87
N THR A 427 -28.55 -1.24 10.92
CA THR A 427 -28.20 -1.62 9.56
C THR A 427 -28.50 -0.50 8.58
N VAL A 428 -27.65 -0.41 7.57
CA VAL A 428 -27.70 0.60 6.49
C VAL A 428 -27.56 -0.10 5.14
N PRO A 429 -27.94 0.54 4.02
CA PRO A 429 -27.71 -0.03 2.70
C PRO A 429 -26.23 -0.36 2.47
N ALA A 430 -25.97 -1.58 1.98
CA ALA A 430 -24.63 -2.02 1.63
C ALA A 430 -24.27 -1.59 0.21
N CYS A 431 -23.00 -1.21 0.03
CA CYS A 431 -22.42 -0.82 -1.25
C CYS A 431 -21.04 -1.50 -1.42
N PRO A 432 -20.68 -2.02 -2.60
CA PRO A 432 -21.38 -1.95 -3.89
C PRO A 432 -22.34 -3.12 -4.16
N PHE A 433 -22.34 -4.15 -3.31
CA PHE A 433 -23.01 -5.44 -3.61
C PHE A 433 -24.52 -5.48 -3.32
N GLY A 434 -25.11 -4.36 -2.87
CA GLY A 434 -26.53 -4.27 -2.50
C GLY A 434 -26.86 -4.98 -1.18
N GLY A 435 -28.13 -4.92 -0.77
CA GLY A 435 -28.59 -5.44 0.52
C GLY A 435 -28.34 -4.47 1.68
N VAL A 436 -28.12 -5.01 2.88
CA VAL A 436 -27.86 -4.23 4.10
C VAL A 436 -26.62 -4.73 4.83
N THR A 437 -25.92 -3.83 5.51
CA THR A 437 -24.75 -4.11 6.35
C THR A 437 -24.87 -3.35 7.68
N ARG A 438 -24.10 -3.73 8.70
CA ARG A 438 -23.99 -2.94 9.93
C ARG A 438 -23.29 -1.61 9.62
N ALA A 439 -23.75 -0.51 10.20
CA ALA A 439 -23.04 0.75 10.04
C ALA A 439 -21.78 0.79 10.92
N TYR A 440 -20.76 1.50 10.44
CA TYR A 440 -19.65 1.93 11.30
C TYR A 440 -19.81 3.40 11.71
N ARG A 441 -19.08 3.84 12.74
CA ARG A 441 -18.97 5.24 13.15
C ARG A 441 -17.52 5.67 13.23
N ALA A 442 -17.17 6.70 12.47
CA ALA A 442 -15.86 7.37 12.45
C ALA A 442 -16.02 8.85 12.86
N GLU A 443 -16.62 9.09 14.03
CA GLU A 443 -16.97 10.43 14.50
C GLU A 443 -15.76 11.20 15.07
N LYS A 444 -15.79 12.54 15.02
CA LYS A 444 -14.70 13.42 15.50
C LYS A 444 -14.22 13.13 16.93
N ARG A 445 -15.12 12.72 17.84
CA ARG A 445 -14.74 12.37 19.23
C ARG A 445 -13.88 11.12 19.36
N TRP A 446 -13.86 10.28 18.32
CA TRP A 446 -13.13 9.02 18.24
C TRP A 446 -11.85 9.13 17.39
N MET A 447 -11.44 10.35 17.02
CA MET A 447 -10.17 10.56 16.33
C MET A 447 -9.02 9.89 17.11
N ASN A 448 -8.23 9.11 16.38
CA ASN A 448 -7.06 8.41 16.89
C ASN A 448 -5.97 8.40 15.80
N PRO A 449 -5.31 9.56 15.56
CA PRO A 449 -4.36 9.77 14.47
C PRO A 449 -3.10 8.89 14.51
N LEU A 450 -2.78 8.24 15.64
CA LEU A 450 -1.54 7.47 15.80
C LEU A 450 -1.74 5.94 15.72
N SER A 451 -2.90 5.43 16.13
CA SER A 451 -3.15 3.97 16.17
C SER A 451 -4.56 3.56 15.76
N GLY A 452 -5.41 4.50 15.37
CA GLY A 452 -6.75 4.21 14.86
C GLY A 452 -6.72 3.62 13.45
N ASN A 453 -7.89 3.20 12.99
CA ASN A 453 -8.06 2.71 11.62
C ASN A 453 -8.57 3.81 10.69
N CYS A 454 -8.15 3.76 9.43
CA CYS A 454 -8.82 4.43 8.32
C CYS A 454 -9.95 3.56 7.73
N GLU A 455 -10.74 4.12 6.83
CA GLU A 455 -11.85 3.42 6.18
C GLU A 455 -11.39 2.37 5.14
N GLN A 456 -10.12 2.40 4.73
CA GLN A 456 -9.51 1.43 3.80
C GLN A 456 -8.79 0.28 4.54
N GLU A 457 -9.09 0.08 5.81
CA GLU A 457 -8.64 -1.09 6.56
C GLU A 457 -9.83 -1.98 6.88
N LEU A 458 -9.56 -3.25 7.19
CA LEU A 458 -10.53 -4.18 7.75
C LEU A 458 -10.31 -4.29 9.26
N PRO A 459 -11.01 -3.50 10.11
CA PRO A 459 -10.81 -3.52 11.55
C PRO A 459 -11.32 -4.83 12.13
N VAL A 460 -10.63 -5.33 13.16
CA VAL A 460 -10.98 -6.59 13.84
C VAL A 460 -11.67 -6.33 15.18
N TYR A 461 -12.59 -7.22 15.54
CA TYR A 461 -13.37 -7.16 16.77
C TYR A 461 -13.51 -8.55 17.36
N ASP A 462 -13.59 -8.63 18.69
CA ASP A 462 -13.87 -9.89 19.39
C ASP A 462 -15.37 -10.17 19.26
N ARG A 463 -15.72 -10.87 18.19
CA ARG A 463 -17.13 -11.09 17.82
C ARG A 463 -17.77 -12.22 18.61
N ASN A 464 -16.96 -13.12 19.15
CA ASN A 464 -17.41 -14.31 19.86
C ASN A 464 -17.29 -14.17 21.40
N GLY A 465 -16.61 -13.13 21.89
CA GLY A 465 -16.43 -12.82 23.31
C GLY A 465 -15.38 -13.69 24.01
N ASP A 466 -14.42 -14.26 23.28
CA ASP A 466 -13.40 -15.17 23.81
C ASP A 466 -12.13 -14.47 24.35
N GLY A 467 -12.09 -13.14 24.29
CA GLY A 467 -10.95 -12.33 24.73
C GLY A 467 -9.82 -12.27 23.70
N ARG A 468 -10.08 -12.62 22.44
CA ARG A 468 -9.16 -12.50 21.31
C ARG A 468 -9.81 -11.73 20.17
N VAL A 469 -8.98 -11.08 19.36
CA VAL A 469 -9.38 -10.59 18.03
C VAL A 469 -8.60 -11.35 16.97
N GLU A 470 -9.33 -11.95 16.02
CA GLU A 470 -8.73 -12.66 14.89
C GLU A 470 -8.99 -11.93 13.57
N ARG A 471 -8.10 -12.09 12.58
CA ARG A 471 -8.30 -11.47 11.25
C ARG A 471 -9.53 -12.01 10.53
N GLY A 472 -9.99 -13.21 10.89
CA GLY A 472 -11.25 -13.76 10.39
C GLY A 472 -12.49 -13.03 10.91
N GLU A 473 -12.36 -12.25 11.99
CA GLU A 473 -13.47 -11.52 12.63
C GLU A 473 -13.55 -10.06 12.18
N HIS A 474 -12.81 -9.71 11.12
CA HIS A 474 -12.79 -8.37 10.58
C HIS A 474 -14.18 -7.91 10.12
N PHE A 475 -14.32 -6.60 10.03
CA PHE A 475 -15.44 -5.93 9.42
C PHE A 475 -14.99 -5.20 8.17
N VAL A 476 -15.83 -5.18 7.13
CA VAL A 476 -15.59 -4.43 5.89
C VAL A 476 -16.29 -3.07 5.99
N PRO A 477 -15.56 -1.94 6.10
CA PRO A 477 -16.16 -0.61 6.09
C PRO A 477 -16.81 -0.28 4.73
N SER A 478 -18.11 -0.57 4.60
CA SER A 478 -18.87 -0.31 3.37
C SER A 478 -19.61 1.03 3.46
N SER A 479 -20.51 1.15 4.43
CA SER A 479 -21.34 2.33 4.67
C SER A 479 -21.34 2.68 6.17
N GLY A 480 -21.31 3.96 6.51
CA GLY A 480 -21.20 4.37 7.91
C GLY A 480 -21.31 5.87 8.13
N TYR A 481 -21.22 6.28 9.39
CA TYR A 481 -21.33 7.67 9.79
C TYR A 481 -19.94 8.31 9.85
N GLY A 482 -19.74 9.37 9.07
CA GLY A 482 -18.49 10.11 9.00
C GLY A 482 -18.26 11.05 10.20
N PRO A 483 -17.20 11.89 10.15
CA PRO A 483 -16.80 12.76 11.25
C PRO A 483 -17.86 13.79 11.68
N ASP A 484 -18.73 14.20 10.75
CA ASP A 484 -19.86 15.13 10.98
C ASP A 484 -21.15 14.42 11.44
N GLY A 485 -21.11 13.09 11.60
CA GLY A 485 -22.24 12.27 12.01
C GLY A 485 -23.23 11.97 10.89
N ARG A 486 -22.93 12.33 9.63
CA ARG A 486 -23.79 12.00 8.49
C ARG A 486 -23.51 10.60 7.97
N LEU A 487 -24.57 9.89 7.58
CA LEU A 487 -24.47 8.61 6.91
C LEU A 487 -23.87 8.80 5.51
N VAL A 488 -22.86 7.99 5.20
CA VAL A 488 -22.19 7.89 3.92
C VAL A 488 -22.32 6.47 3.39
N ILE A 489 -22.81 6.34 2.18
CA ILE A 489 -22.94 5.08 1.45
C ILE A 489 -22.01 5.22 0.25
N ASP A 490 -20.82 4.61 0.32
CA ASP A 490 -19.72 4.91 -0.61
C ASP A 490 -18.67 3.79 -0.70
N ALA A 491 -19.07 2.54 -0.42
CA ALA A 491 -18.21 1.36 -0.49
C ALA A 491 -16.79 1.56 0.08
N THR A 492 -16.68 2.22 1.24
CA THR A 492 -15.51 3.04 1.57
C THR A 492 -14.19 2.28 1.64
N PHE A 493 -14.22 1.01 2.01
CA PHE A 493 -13.06 0.13 1.97
C PHE A 493 -12.39 0.07 0.58
N PHE A 494 -13.19 0.10 -0.48
CA PHE A 494 -12.74 0.07 -1.87
C PHE A 494 -12.44 1.45 -2.45
N GLY A 495 -12.27 2.46 -1.60
CA GLY A 495 -11.97 3.83 -2.01
C GLY A 495 -13.20 4.73 -2.08
N ALA A 496 -13.02 5.98 -1.64
CA ALA A 496 -14.02 7.03 -1.68
C ALA A 496 -13.36 8.36 -2.06
N ALA A 497 -14.08 9.26 -2.74
CA ALA A 497 -13.54 10.54 -3.22
C ALA A 497 -12.84 11.36 -2.10
N ARG A 498 -13.40 11.32 -0.89
CA ARG A 498 -12.87 11.99 0.31
C ARG A 498 -11.54 11.42 0.84
N HIS A 499 -11.05 10.32 0.29
CA HIS A 499 -9.73 9.77 0.66
C HIS A 499 -8.59 10.56 0.05
N ALA A 500 -8.84 11.28 -1.06
CA ALA A 500 -7.85 12.11 -1.73
C ALA A 500 -7.55 13.39 -0.93
N TRP A 501 -6.27 13.73 -0.82
CA TRP A 501 -5.82 15.01 -0.27
C TRP A 501 -5.88 16.08 -1.36
N THR A 502 -6.51 17.22 -1.08
CA THR A 502 -6.78 18.25 -2.10
C THR A 502 -6.57 19.65 -1.55
N ALA A 503 -6.27 20.60 -2.44
CA ALA A 503 -6.05 22.01 -2.06
C ALA A 503 -7.28 22.65 -1.40
N SER A 504 -8.50 22.23 -1.79
CA SER A 504 -9.77 22.68 -1.22
C SER A 504 -10.23 21.88 0.01
N GLY A 505 -9.59 20.74 0.30
CA GLY A 505 -9.92 19.85 1.41
C GLY A 505 -8.78 19.80 2.44
N ASN A 506 -8.39 18.58 2.80
CA ASN A 506 -7.23 18.36 3.66
C ASN A 506 -5.94 18.53 2.86
N ARG A 507 -5.12 19.50 3.28
CA ARG A 507 -3.89 19.92 2.59
C ARG A 507 -2.64 19.90 3.47
N VAL A 508 -2.76 19.52 4.74
CA VAL A 508 -1.63 19.51 5.69
C VAL A 508 -1.57 18.17 6.40
N LEU A 509 -0.40 17.52 6.32
CA LEU A 509 -0.02 16.40 7.18
C LEU A 509 1.11 16.86 8.11
N ASN A 510 0.90 16.78 9.42
CA ASN A 510 1.91 17.07 10.44
C ASN A 510 1.64 16.26 11.72
N ILE A 511 2.38 16.52 12.79
CA ILE A 511 2.21 15.82 14.07
C ILE A 511 0.84 16.06 14.72
N GLY A 512 0.17 17.16 14.38
CA GLY A 512 -1.12 17.56 14.92
C GLY A 512 -2.34 17.24 14.04
N SER A 513 -2.13 16.71 12.83
CA SER A 513 -3.21 16.36 11.90
C SER A 513 -3.82 15.00 12.18
N ASN A 514 -4.90 14.67 11.49
CA ASN A 514 -5.47 13.32 11.45
C ASN A 514 -5.57 12.85 9.99
N PRO A 515 -4.75 11.86 9.57
CA PRO A 515 -3.75 11.12 10.35
C PRO A 515 -2.53 11.98 10.70
N ALA A 516 -1.65 11.51 11.58
CA ALA A 516 -0.42 12.22 11.95
C ALA A 516 0.75 11.86 11.02
N SER A 517 1.79 12.71 10.98
CA SER A 517 3.04 12.46 10.23
C SER A 517 3.98 11.43 10.86
N ALA A 518 3.58 10.76 11.94
CA ALA A 518 4.41 9.82 12.70
C ALA A 518 4.46 8.43 12.05
N ASN A 519 5.41 7.59 12.50
CA ASN A 519 5.42 6.18 12.10
C ASN A 519 4.20 5.44 12.68
N MET A 520 3.90 4.30 12.08
CA MET A 520 2.78 3.44 12.47
C MET A 520 3.21 2.32 13.40
N LEU A 521 2.26 1.79 14.16
CA LEU A 521 2.44 0.56 14.93
C LEU A 521 2.40 -0.66 14.00
N THR A 522 3.21 -1.66 14.27
CA THR A 522 3.19 -2.94 13.54
C THR A 522 2.98 -4.10 14.50
N LEU A 523 2.33 -5.16 14.02
CA LEU A 523 2.14 -6.41 14.75
C LEU A 523 2.23 -7.54 13.72
N GLY A 524 3.41 -8.15 13.58
CA GLY A 524 3.57 -9.31 12.72
C GLY A 524 2.59 -10.39 13.14
N CYS A 525 1.64 -10.76 12.29
CA CYS A 525 0.59 -11.72 12.64
C CYS A 525 0.08 -12.53 11.44
N SER A 526 -0.46 -13.71 11.74
CA SER A 526 -1.31 -14.48 10.82
C SER A 526 -2.75 -14.42 11.29
N GLY A 527 -3.66 -15.12 10.62
CA GLY A 527 -5.09 -15.09 10.96
C GLY A 527 -5.46 -15.35 12.42
N LYS A 528 -4.63 -16.09 13.18
CA LYS A 528 -4.93 -16.55 14.55
C LYS A 528 -3.84 -16.25 15.59
N LYS A 529 -2.66 -15.78 15.17
CA LYS A 529 -1.51 -15.66 16.06
C LYS A 529 -0.61 -14.48 15.74
N GLU A 530 -0.10 -13.86 16.79
CA GLU A 530 1.03 -12.94 16.73
C GLU A 530 2.32 -13.73 16.49
N ARG A 531 3.20 -13.21 15.63
CA ARG A 531 4.50 -13.80 15.31
C ARG A 531 5.56 -13.39 16.33
N ASN A 532 5.66 -12.09 16.60
CA ASN A 532 6.68 -11.52 17.48
C ASN A 532 6.14 -11.15 18.87
N LYS A 533 4.83 -11.30 19.10
CA LYS A 533 4.15 -10.97 20.36
C LYS A 533 4.33 -9.51 20.80
N GLY A 534 4.44 -8.59 19.84
CA GLY A 534 4.75 -7.18 20.08
C GLY A 534 6.17 -6.91 20.58
N LEU A 535 7.08 -7.87 20.43
CA LEU A 535 8.52 -7.65 20.61
C LEU A 535 9.16 -7.26 19.26
N SER A 536 10.39 -6.75 19.32
CA SER A 536 11.22 -6.51 18.12
C SER A 536 11.16 -7.71 17.18
N PRO A 537 10.93 -7.52 15.88
CA PRO A 537 10.98 -6.24 15.15
C PRO A 537 9.69 -5.42 15.09
N ASP A 538 8.62 -5.81 15.80
CA ASP A 538 7.36 -5.05 15.78
C ASP A 538 7.55 -3.62 16.33
N ASN A 539 7.14 -2.59 15.57
CA ASN A 539 7.08 -1.22 16.08
C ASN A 539 5.92 -1.10 17.06
N ARG A 540 6.22 -1.17 18.36
CA ARG A 540 5.24 -0.89 19.43
C ARG A 540 5.33 0.53 19.98
N THR A 541 6.15 1.36 19.35
CA THR A 541 6.38 2.75 19.71
C THR A 541 6.11 3.66 18.51
N VAL A 542 5.31 4.70 18.76
CA VAL A 542 5.18 5.83 17.85
C VAL A 542 6.19 6.91 18.23
N TYR A 543 7.08 7.24 17.31
CA TYR A 543 8.06 8.31 17.44
C TYR A 543 7.52 9.58 16.79
N LEU A 544 7.32 10.59 17.63
CA LEU A 544 6.90 11.90 17.19
C LEU A 544 8.00 12.58 16.39
N ASN A 545 7.62 13.35 15.37
CA ASN A 545 8.53 14.10 14.53
C ASN A 545 7.98 15.50 14.24
N GLY A 546 8.85 16.39 13.74
CA GLY A 546 8.47 17.76 13.36
C GLY A 546 8.21 17.90 11.86
N MET A 547 7.89 16.82 11.15
CA MET A 547 7.67 16.87 9.70
C MET A 547 6.32 17.52 9.39
N ARG A 548 6.31 18.35 8.35
CA ARG A 548 5.10 18.98 7.81
C ARG A 548 5.10 18.89 6.29
N ILE A 549 3.98 18.45 5.75
CA ILE A 549 3.69 18.35 4.32
C ILE A 549 2.53 19.28 4.02
N ASP A 550 2.79 20.32 3.23
CA ASP A 550 1.78 21.27 2.79
C ASP A 550 1.52 21.15 1.30
N LEU A 551 0.26 20.92 0.95
CA LEU A 551 -0.28 21.06 -0.39
C LEU A 551 -0.48 22.55 -0.67
N LEU A 552 0.45 23.14 -1.43
CA LEU A 552 0.51 24.60 -1.65
C LEU A 552 -0.50 25.05 -2.70
N GLU A 553 -0.50 24.37 -3.85
CA GLU A 553 -1.36 24.67 -4.99
C GLU A 553 -1.60 23.42 -5.84
N GLN A 554 -2.73 23.40 -6.53
CA GLN A 554 -2.96 22.55 -7.70
C GLN A 554 -3.00 23.45 -8.93
N ARG A 555 -2.14 23.16 -9.90
CA ARG A 555 -1.99 23.92 -11.14
C ARG A 555 -3.08 23.53 -12.14
N ALA A 556 -3.23 24.35 -13.20
CA ALA A 556 -4.25 24.15 -14.22
C ALA A 556 -4.09 22.83 -14.99
N ASP A 557 -2.86 22.35 -15.16
CA ASP A 557 -2.51 21.06 -15.75
C ASP A 557 -2.69 19.87 -14.78
N GLY A 558 -3.12 20.13 -13.54
CA GLY A 558 -3.31 19.12 -12.51
C GLY A 558 -2.08 18.84 -11.65
N ALA A 559 -0.90 19.38 -11.98
CA ALA A 559 0.29 19.21 -11.16
C ALA A 559 0.11 19.85 -9.77
N ILE A 560 0.64 19.20 -8.73
CA ILE A 560 0.51 19.66 -7.35
C ILE A 560 1.87 20.10 -6.82
N ALA A 561 1.94 21.33 -6.31
CA ALA A 561 3.11 21.81 -5.58
C ALA A 561 3.00 21.51 -4.09
N LEU A 562 4.06 20.95 -3.52
CA LEU A 562 4.16 20.51 -2.13
C LEU A 562 5.34 21.20 -1.43
N ARG A 563 5.18 21.61 -0.17
CA ARG A 563 6.29 21.93 0.73
C ARG A 563 6.48 20.79 1.72
N ILE A 564 7.70 20.26 1.78
CA ILE A 564 8.10 19.33 2.83
C ILE A 564 9.07 20.09 3.73
N SER A 565 8.69 20.29 4.99
CA SER A 565 9.46 21.06 5.97
C SER A 565 9.61 20.30 7.29
N THR A 566 10.54 20.75 8.12
CA THR A 566 10.80 20.18 9.45
C THR A 566 10.73 21.25 10.54
N GLY A 567 10.57 20.82 11.79
CA GLY A 567 10.45 21.70 12.95
C GLY A 567 9.02 22.15 13.27
N ASP A 568 8.00 21.58 12.62
CA ASP A 568 6.59 21.79 13.01
C ASP A 568 6.25 20.96 14.24
N THR A 569 6.59 21.51 15.42
CA THR A 569 6.37 20.87 16.72
C THR A 569 5.31 21.57 17.56
N ARG A 570 4.42 22.33 16.93
CA ARG A 570 3.42 23.13 17.62
C ARG A 570 2.01 22.65 17.32
N LEU A 571 1.33 22.13 18.34
CA LEU A 571 -0.06 21.74 18.26
C LEU A 571 -0.95 22.98 18.38
N THR A 572 -1.68 23.29 17.31
CA THR A 572 -2.60 24.45 17.23
C THR A 572 -4.07 24.06 17.33
N THR A 573 -4.36 22.77 17.38
CA THR A 573 -5.71 22.19 17.47
C THR A 573 -5.79 21.13 18.54
N ASP A 574 -7.00 20.76 18.91
CA ASP A 574 -7.24 19.62 19.79
C ASP A 574 -6.79 18.31 19.13
N VAL A 575 -5.97 17.54 19.83
CA VAL A 575 -5.50 16.22 19.40
C VAL A 575 -5.66 15.21 20.54
N ARG A 576 -6.02 13.99 20.16
CA ARG A 576 -6.05 12.84 21.03
C ARG A 576 -5.02 11.83 20.52
N TRP A 577 -4.06 11.48 21.35
CA TRP A 577 -3.02 10.52 20.99
C TRP A 577 -3.16 9.25 21.81
N CYS A 578 -3.24 8.14 21.08
CA CYS A 578 -3.31 6.80 21.61
C CYS A 578 -2.30 5.93 20.88
N ALA A 579 -1.53 5.12 21.62
CA ALA A 579 -0.67 4.06 21.12
C ALA A 579 -0.26 3.19 22.31
N ASP A 580 0.42 2.07 22.10
CA ASP A 580 1.03 1.37 23.24
C ASP A 580 2.09 2.24 23.92
N SER A 581 2.98 2.81 23.10
CA SER A 581 4.03 3.71 23.50
C SER A 581 4.14 4.87 22.51
N ILE A 582 4.36 6.07 23.04
CA ILE A 582 4.65 7.29 22.29
C ILE A 582 5.95 7.84 22.85
N VAL A 583 6.86 8.26 21.98
CA VAL A 583 8.11 8.94 22.36
C VAL A 583 8.16 10.30 21.71
N LEU A 584 8.41 11.34 22.51
CA LEU A 584 8.82 12.67 22.06
C LEU A 584 10.36 12.73 22.08
N PRO A 585 11.02 12.70 20.91
CA PRO A 585 12.47 12.91 20.82
C PRO A 585 12.84 14.36 21.16
N PRO A 586 14.14 14.68 21.36
CA PRO A 586 14.63 16.05 21.59
C PRO A 586 14.60 16.88 20.30
N LEU A 587 13.40 17.08 19.77
CA LEU A 587 13.13 17.93 18.62
C LEU A 587 13.43 19.39 18.99
N ARG A 588 13.72 20.21 17.98
CA ARG A 588 13.87 21.67 18.15
C ARG A 588 12.93 22.37 17.20
N GLY A 589 11.74 22.71 17.69
CA GLY A 589 10.80 23.54 16.94
C GLY A 589 11.23 24.99 16.88
N GLN A 590 10.48 25.80 16.13
CA GLN A 590 10.75 27.24 16.00
C GLN A 590 10.75 27.99 17.34
N GLY A 591 9.94 27.55 18.31
CA GLY A 591 9.90 28.11 19.67
C GLY A 591 10.99 27.61 20.61
N GLY A 592 11.94 26.78 20.13
CA GLY A 592 12.98 26.18 20.96
C GLY A 592 12.56 24.95 21.77
N HIS A 593 11.26 24.61 21.77
CA HIS A 593 10.69 23.47 22.48
C HIS A 593 10.57 22.23 21.57
N SER A 594 10.71 21.03 22.13
CA SER A 594 10.47 19.78 21.39
C SER A 594 9.00 19.57 21.03
N LEU A 595 8.07 20.02 21.88
CA LEU A 595 6.64 20.08 21.59
C LEU A 595 6.01 21.25 22.33
N SER A 596 5.12 21.99 21.66
CA SER A 596 4.30 23.02 22.30
C SER A 596 2.82 22.80 22.05
N VAL A 597 2.01 22.83 23.10
CA VAL A 597 0.54 22.88 23.00
C VAL A 597 0.12 24.34 23.07
N ALA A 598 -0.37 24.87 21.95
CA ALA A 598 -0.70 26.28 21.81
C ALA A 598 -1.91 26.68 22.67
N ALA A 599 -1.98 27.96 23.05
CA ALA A 599 -3.17 28.53 23.69
C ALA A 599 -4.47 28.15 22.93
N GLY A 600 -5.48 27.67 23.65
CA GLY A 600 -6.76 27.22 23.08
C GLY A 600 -6.77 25.79 22.53
N ALA A 601 -5.61 25.15 22.39
CA ALA A 601 -5.50 23.76 21.98
C ALA A 601 -5.43 22.80 23.18
N ARG A 602 -5.75 21.52 22.92
CA ARG A 602 -5.69 20.45 23.90
C ARG A 602 -4.95 19.23 23.37
N LEU A 603 -4.02 18.72 24.16
CA LEU A 603 -3.43 17.38 23.99
C LEU A 603 -4.07 16.42 24.99
N SER A 604 -4.75 15.38 24.51
CA SER A 604 -5.22 14.25 25.31
C SER A 604 -4.34 13.02 25.04
N ILE A 605 -3.73 12.45 26.09
CA ILE A 605 -3.08 11.14 26.05
C ILE A 605 -4.06 10.12 26.62
N ASP A 606 -4.38 9.12 25.82
CA ASP A 606 -5.58 8.32 26.00
C ASP A 606 -5.34 6.89 25.50
N ARG A 607 -6.14 5.93 25.97
CA ARG A 607 -6.09 4.54 25.56
C ARG A 607 -6.88 4.31 24.27
N SER A 608 -6.25 3.63 23.30
CA SER A 608 -6.86 3.27 22.01
C SER A 608 -8.01 2.29 22.19
N ARG A 609 -9.11 2.50 21.48
CA ARG A 609 -10.17 1.48 21.34
C ARG A 609 -9.98 0.61 20.10
N THR A 610 -9.21 1.08 19.11
CA THR A 610 -8.69 0.21 18.05
C THR A 610 -7.75 -0.83 18.66
N ALA A 611 -7.94 -2.09 18.27
CA ALA A 611 -7.11 -3.19 18.72
C ALA A 611 -5.67 -3.02 18.24
N THR A 612 -4.72 -3.11 19.17
CA THR A 612 -3.28 -3.03 18.88
C THR A 612 -2.55 -4.33 19.28
N ARG A 613 -3.25 -5.28 19.90
CA ARG A 613 -2.89 -6.68 20.17
C ARG A 613 -4.04 -7.59 19.73
N MET A 614 -3.73 -8.86 19.49
CA MET A 614 -4.72 -9.91 19.31
C MET A 614 -5.32 -10.35 20.65
N GLU A 615 -4.53 -10.37 21.71
CA GLU A 615 -4.98 -10.78 23.05
C GLU A 615 -5.56 -9.62 23.85
N GLN A 616 -6.61 -9.87 24.62
CA GLN A 616 -7.15 -8.90 25.55
C GLN A 616 -6.10 -8.46 26.59
N GLN A 617 -5.97 -7.14 26.76
CA GLN A 617 -5.01 -6.51 27.67
C GLN A 617 -5.64 -6.12 29.02
N ALA A 618 -6.93 -5.78 29.02
CA ALA A 618 -7.71 -5.49 30.23
C ALA A 618 -9.21 -5.52 29.93
N ALA A 619 -10.04 -5.40 30.97
CA ALA A 619 -11.48 -5.12 30.85
C ALA A 619 -11.84 -3.89 31.69
N ASP A 620 -12.79 -3.09 31.21
CA ASP A 620 -13.47 -2.05 32.00
C ASP A 620 -14.98 -2.24 31.88
N GLY A 621 -15.60 -2.79 32.93
CA GLY A 621 -16.97 -3.31 32.85
C GLY A 621 -17.09 -4.38 31.77
N SER A 622 -18.01 -4.18 30.82
CA SER A 622 -18.23 -5.08 29.68
C SER A 622 -17.36 -4.77 28.46
N PHE A 623 -16.52 -3.74 28.49
CA PHE A 623 -15.69 -3.36 27.35
C PHE A 623 -14.31 -4.03 27.42
N PRO A 624 -13.97 -4.94 26.50
CA PRO A 624 -12.63 -5.52 26.41
C PRO A 624 -11.66 -4.55 25.74
N TRP A 625 -10.48 -4.38 26.33
CA TRP A 625 -9.41 -3.57 25.75
C TRP A 625 -8.36 -4.46 25.09
N PHE A 626 -8.18 -4.31 23.78
CA PHE A 626 -7.13 -4.95 22.99
C PHE A 626 -5.92 -4.04 22.74
N ALA A 627 -5.90 -2.86 23.35
CA ALA A 627 -4.74 -1.98 23.42
C ALA A 627 -4.34 -1.80 24.89
N PRO A 628 -3.04 -1.79 25.24
CA PRO A 628 -2.62 -1.43 26.58
C PRO A 628 -2.86 0.08 26.85
N PRO A 629 -2.88 0.53 28.12
CA PRO A 629 -2.86 1.96 28.43
C PRO A 629 -1.66 2.66 27.79
N THR A 630 -1.87 3.88 27.29
CA THR A 630 -0.81 4.60 26.56
C THR A 630 0.30 5.08 27.46
N ARG A 631 1.53 4.73 27.11
CA ARG A 631 2.75 5.27 27.69
C ARG A 631 3.29 6.39 26.81
N PHE A 632 3.23 7.64 27.26
CA PHE A 632 3.90 8.75 26.58
C PHE A 632 5.20 9.10 27.30
N THR A 633 6.31 9.15 26.57
CA THR A 633 7.65 9.40 27.12
C THR A 633 8.24 10.68 26.51
N ILE A 634 8.61 11.62 27.37
CA ILE A 634 9.46 12.76 27.00
C ILE A 634 10.91 12.29 27.17
N ALA A 635 11.63 12.14 26.05
CA ALA A 635 12.99 11.61 26.02
C ALA A 635 14.00 12.56 26.67
N PRO A 636 15.20 12.07 27.07
CA PRO A 636 16.27 12.92 27.58
C PRO A 636 16.58 14.08 26.63
N GLY A 637 16.71 15.29 27.19
CA GLY A 637 16.95 16.51 26.43
C GLY A 637 15.75 17.06 25.67
N ALA A 638 14.60 16.38 25.69
CA ALA A 638 13.36 16.86 25.10
C ALA A 638 12.52 17.64 26.12
N ASP A 639 11.70 18.54 25.62
CA ASP A 639 10.81 19.32 26.45
C ASP A 639 9.42 19.55 25.84
N LEU A 640 8.40 19.48 26.71
CA LEU A 640 7.01 19.70 26.37
C LEU A 640 6.49 20.94 27.10
N LEU A 641 6.07 21.94 26.33
CA LEU A 641 5.44 23.15 26.83
C LEU A 641 3.92 23.08 26.65
N VAL A 642 3.17 23.35 27.72
CA VAL A 642 1.73 23.60 27.69
C VAL A 642 1.49 25.07 28.00
N GLU A 643 1.13 25.83 26.97
CA GLU A 643 0.97 27.28 27.07
C GLU A 643 -0.23 27.71 27.91
N LYS A 644 -0.20 28.95 28.38
CA LYS A 644 -1.34 29.58 29.03
C LYS A 644 -2.60 29.47 28.17
N GLY A 645 -3.67 28.94 28.76
CA GLY A 645 -4.94 28.71 28.05
C GLY A 645 -5.00 27.40 27.26
N ALA A 646 -3.91 26.63 27.17
CA ALA A 646 -3.90 25.29 26.61
C ALA A 646 -4.24 24.22 27.66
N SER A 647 -4.46 22.97 27.22
CA SER A 647 -4.76 21.84 28.09
C SER A 647 -3.94 20.59 27.77
N LEU A 648 -3.41 19.94 28.81
CA LEU A 648 -2.88 18.58 28.75
C LEU A 648 -3.78 17.65 29.60
N ARG A 649 -4.22 16.54 29.01
CA ARG A 649 -5.04 15.52 29.68
C ARG A 649 -4.40 14.14 29.62
N LEU A 650 -4.42 13.41 30.73
CA LEU A 650 -4.08 11.98 30.80
C LEU A 650 -5.31 11.19 31.23
N GLU A 651 -5.71 10.25 30.38
CA GLU A 651 -6.99 9.55 30.47
C GLU A 651 -6.80 8.02 30.38
N ARG A 652 -7.70 7.26 31.03
CA ARG A 652 -7.87 5.80 30.91
C ARG A 652 -6.60 4.99 31.19
N GLY A 653 -5.94 5.33 32.30
CA GLY A 653 -4.76 4.61 32.79
C GLY A 653 -3.46 5.00 32.11
N SER A 654 -3.47 6.04 31.28
CA SER A 654 -2.29 6.50 30.55
C SER A 654 -1.22 7.06 31.49
N ALA A 655 0.03 6.92 31.09
CA ALA A 655 1.17 7.40 31.88
C ALA A 655 2.06 8.34 31.06
N LEU A 656 2.44 9.47 31.67
CA LEU A 656 3.42 10.41 31.09
C LEU A 656 4.75 10.30 31.84
N HIS A 657 5.75 9.77 31.16
CA HIS A 657 7.12 9.60 31.66
C HIS A 657 7.96 10.81 31.29
N VAL A 658 8.54 11.47 32.30
CA VAL A 658 9.54 12.52 32.10
C VAL A 658 10.89 11.92 32.49
N LEU A 659 11.70 11.60 31.48
CA LEU A 659 12.99 10.94 31.67
C LEU A 659 14.07 11.89 32.23
N PRO A 660 15.22 11.37 32.68
CA PRO A 660 16.33 12.19 33.11
C PRO A 660 16.74 13.23 32.06
N GLY A 661 16.99 14.47 32.49
CA GLY A 661 17.26 15.62 31.62
C GLY A 661 16.07 16.11 30.76
N ALA A 662 14.88 15.52 30.89
CA ALA A 662 13.68 15.94 30.18
C ALA A 662 12.84 16.93 31.01
N ARG A 663 11.98 17.71 30.34
CA ARG A 663 11.14 18.73 31.00
C ARG A 663 9.69 18.72 30.53
N LEU A 664 8.77 18.74 31.48
CA LEU A 664 7.36 19.09 31.27
C LEU A 664 7.09 20.44 31.92
N GLU A 665 6.73 21.45 31.11
CA GLU A 665 6.37 22.78 31.56
C GLU A 665 4.89 23.07 31.30
N VAL A 666 4.18 23.48 32.35
CA VAL A 666 2.77 23.86 32.29
C VAL A 666 2.63 25.28 32.82
N GLU A 667 2.38 26.22 31.91
CA GLU A 667 2.36 27.64 32.24
C GLU A 667 1.22 28.02 33.19
N LYS A 668 1.39 29.16 33.87
CA LYS A 668 0.33 29.71 34.72
C LYS A 668 -0.90 30.07 33.87
N GLY A 669 -2.01 29.39 34.13
CA GLY A 669 -3.26 29.56 33.37
C GLY A 669 -3.50 28.46 32.32
N ALA A 670 -2.53 27.55 32.13
CA ALA A 670 -2.75 26.29 31.44
C ALA A 670 -3.49 25.29 32.33
N ARG A 671 -4.13 24.29 31.71
CA ARG A 671 -4.87 23.23 32.40
C ARG A 671 -4.13 21.89 32.32
N LEU A 672 -3.95 21.25 33.46
CA LEU A 672 -3.41 19.90 33.58
C LEU A 672 -4.44 19.00 34.28
N ASP A 673 -5.05 18.10 33.51
CA ASP A 673 -6.00 17.12 34.02
C ASP A 673 -5.39 15.71 33.93
N VAL A 674 -5.14 15.10 35.09
CA VAL A 674 -4.77 13.67 35.17
C VAL A 674 -5.93 12.97 35.82
N ASP A 675 -6.51 11.94 35.21
CA ASP A 675 -7.64 11.21 35.79
C ASP A 675 -7.21 10.36 37.02
N SER A 676 -8.11 9.52 37.56
CA SER A 676 -7.80 8.71 38.76
C SER A 676 -6.92 7.49 38.50
N SER A 677 -6.87 6.98 37.28
CA SER A 677 -6.07 5.80 36.91
C SER A 677 -4.75 6.17 36.22
N SER A 678 -4.59 7.42 35.81
CA SER A 678 -3.42 7.94 35.09
C SER A 678 -2.41 8.60 36.01
N ALA A 679 -1.16 8.73 35.55
CA ALA A 679 -0.09 9.33 36.33
C ALA A 679 0.97 10.05 35.47
N ILE A 680 1.59 11.07 36.05
CA ILE A 680 2.87 11.61 35.61
C ILE A 680 3.96 10.94 36.44
N ILE A 681 5.01 10.44 35.78
CA ILE A 681 6.09 9.68 36.40
C ILE A 681 7.41 10.40 36.09
N LEU A 682 8.06 10.91 37.13
CA LEU A 682 9.39 11.52 37.04
C LEU A 682 10.46 10.47 37.28
N HIS A 683 11.45 10.40 36.40
CA HIS A 683 12.59 9.48 36.50
C HIS A 683 13.85 10.30 36.78
N GLY A 684 14.60 9.94 37.81
CA GLY A 684 15.84 10.63 38.18
C GLY A 684 15.66 12.14 38.32
N ASP A 685 16.38 12.91 37.51
CA ASP A 685 16.35 14.38 37.48
C ASP A 685 15.32 14.98 36.49
N GLY A 686 14.42 14.18 35.92
CA GLY A 686 13.32 14.65 35.07
C GLY A 686 12.44 15.71 35.77
N ARG A 687 12.11 16.79 35.06
CA ARG A 687 11.56 18.01 35.68
C ARG A 687 10.10 18.29 35.29
N LEU A 688 9.23 18.42 36.29
CA LEU A 688 7.89 19.00 36.15
C LEU A 688 7.86 20.44 36.67
N VAL A 689 7.57 21.40 35.80
CA VAL A 689 7.35 22.81 36.14
C VAL A 689 5.86 23.12 36.04
N VAL A 690 5.20 23.28 37.19
CA VAL A 690 3.77 23.60 37.27
C VAL A 690 3.47 24.42 38.52
N GLY A 691 2.38 25.19 38.50
CA GLY A 691 1.96 25.99 39.66
C GLY A 691 1.77 25.17 40.95
N ASN A 692 2.19 25.75 42.09
CA ASN A 692 2.20 25.11 43.42
C ASN A 692 0.88 24.41 43.81
N ARG A 693 -0.27 24.99 43.47
CA ARG A 693 -1.59 24.40 43.77
C ARG A 693 -1.83 23.10 43.00
N ALA A 694 -1.47 23.08 41.72
CA ALA A 694 -1.61 21.88 40.88
C ALA A 694 -0.62 20.79 41.33
N LEU A 695 0.62 21.16 41.64
CA LEU A 695 1.63 20.22 42.17
C LEU A 695 1.15 19.54 43.47
N LYS A 696 0.63 20.32 44.43
CA LYS A 696 0.05 19.78 45.68
C LYS A 696 -1.13 18.85 45.40
N LYS A 697 -2.00 19.20 44.45
CA LYS A 697 -3.16 18.37 44.05
C LYS A 697 -2.71 17.04 43.45
N LEU A 698 -1.73 17.02 42.55
CA LEU A 698 -1.21 15.79 41.94
C LEU A 698 -0.62 14.85 43.00
N ARG A 699 0.20 15.36 43.91
CA ARG A 699 0.79 14.58 45.01
C ARG A 699 -0.29 14.02 45.94
N LYS A 700 -1.22 14.86 46.41
CA LYS A 700 -2.32 14.44 47.30
C LYS A 700 -3.16 13.33 46.68
N LYS A 701 -3.38 13.39 45.36
CA LYS A 701 -4.17 12.39 44.63
C LYS A 701 -3.36 11.19 44.13
N LYS A 702 -2.07 11.09 44.47
CA LYS A 702 -1.15 10.04 43.97
C LYS A 702 -1.08 9.96 42.43
N ARG A 703 -1.17 11.11 41.76
CA ARG A 703 -1.12 11.27 40.29
C ARG A 703 0.24 11.77 39.79
N LEU A 704 1.17 12.01 40.71
CA LEU A 704 2.58 12.29 40.43
C LEU A 704 3.39 11.27 41.20
N LEU A 705 4.18 10.47 40.48
CA LEU A 705 5.05 9.43 40.99
C LEU A 705 6.50 9.77 40.67
N SER A 706 7.42 9.23 41.48
CA SER A 706 8.85 9.38 41.27
C SER A 706 9.50 8.01 41.29
N VAL A 707 10.36 7.76 40.31
CA VAL A 707 11.23 6.58 40.21
C VAL A 707 12.65 7.10 40.31
N GLN A 708 13.42 6.55 41.26
CA GLN A 708 14.82 6.93 41.45
C GLN A 708 15.68 6.39 40.32
#